data_AF-A0A1I0D1Y8-F1
#
_entry.id   AF-A0A1I0D1Y8-F1
#
_cell.length_a   1.000
_cell.length_b   1.000
_cell.length_c   1.000
_cell.angle_alpha   90.00
_cell.angle_beta   90.00
_cell.angle_gamma   90.00
#
_symmetry.space_group_name_H-M   'P 1'
#
loop_
_entity.id
_entity.type
_entity.pdbx_description
1 polymer ?
#
loop_
_entity_poly.entity_id
_entity_poly.type
_entity_poly.pdbx_seq_one_letter_code
_entity_poly.pdbx_strand_id
1 'polypeptide(L)'
;MKKYILLLVCALSLALPSEAVLKEKDITHTLSILRIELTNYHEELQRQNGFMKEQQERIQKQMFSIINRSNQNSLMLYSQRNGYIFDLTYACHEATEQYNEFKTNVMPFTAFISRTQVEIARYDSLVNVLNSMPTQPLSARSKIDRNVCLTLAVNILRNLRENSQQFSDYMRYYKLTENQLRNLNDYANKRYGDIQASIFRNGADSYFTILRNLKYNIREATLTAAEKYKPIHKVSSQWDSRLIVGLLGLILFWGFVSMLVNLLVFRLLLPHLVGRERLHLFYTRYLQRDNSLTLEESFAGKKVYIIMAATVITFAIILAAIRAAWQQNFIIMASELLVEYAWLLGVILISLLIRLDASQIKSGFRIYFPLVVIDFIVITFRIILIPNDLVNLIFPPVLLICGLWQWSVIRRYNDNIPRTDVLYTYISLLVFVASVICSWIGYTLLSVEVLIWWIMQLTCILTITCIHDLLRNYAERLDYASKPVTEVWFYNLIYQVVLPSLAVLSIVLSIYWAADVFNLSDTTWKIFTQYIINSANFKLSIFGVCQVIILYILFSYINQTLKALLKIHFEKTDRATAASKNVMTKNVLQVIVWGIWFIVSLAIFHINNTWLGYISVGLSTGIGFAMKDILENIYYGISLMMGRIKVGDWIEVDDKRGKVSSISYTSTQIDTIDGSIMAFQNSQLFTKNYRNLTKNHGYELAILTVGVAYGSDAAQVRQIISDAVNRLGCRDRNKEVKVVLSEFGADSINFKVIVWVPVLTQFYAKGEILESIYNALNENHIEIPFPQRDLHIIADGKPSPVAPELATPAAAEKPEQAESEQKQDKE
;
A
#
# COMPACT_ATOMS: atom_id res chain seq x y z
N MET A 1 -0.12 3.27 -39.53
CA MET A 1 1.24 2.81 -39.90
C MET A 1 2.03 3.81 -40.75
N LYS A 2 1.50 4.39 -41.84
CA LYS A 2 2.27 5.30 -42.73
C LYS A 2 2.82 6.59 -42.08
N LYS A 3 2.12 7.22 -41.13
CA LYS A 3 2.61 8.44 -40.44
C LYS A 3 3.73 8.19 -39.43
N TYR A 4 3.76 6.99 -38.81
CA TYR A 4 4.83 6.62 -37.87
C TYR A 4 6.11 6.18 -38.58
N ILE A 5 5.99 5.56 -39.76
CA ILE A 5 7.14 5.23 -40.61
C ILE A 5 7.82 6.51 -41.11
N LEU A 6 7.05 7.53 -41.50
CA LEU A 6 7.63 8.81 -41.94
C LEU A 6 8.36 9.54 -40.80
N LEU A 7 7.80 9.52 -39.59
CA LEU A 7 8.44 10.05 -38.39
C LEU A 7 9.70 9.25 -38.00
N LEU A 8 9.67 7.94 -38.15
CA LEU A 8 10.81 7.06 -37.87
C LEU A 8 11.92 7.21 -38.91
N VAL A 9 11.57 7.43 -40.18
CA VAL A 9 12.52 7.76 -41.26
C VAL A 9 13.09 9.17 -41.09
N CYS A 10 12.28 10.16 -40.70
CA CYS A 10 12.77 11.50 -40.36
C CYS A 10 13.68 11.49 -39.12
N ALA A 11 13.34 10.68 -38.11
CA ALA A 11 14.17 10.50 -36.93
C ALA A 11 15.48 9.78 -37.27
N LEU A 12 15.45 8.77 -38.15
CA LEU A 12 16.67 8.11 -38.66
C LEU A 12 17.52 9.04 -39.53
N SER A 13 16.92 9.92 -40.34
CA SER A 13 17.67 10.90 -41.14
C SER A 13 18.30 12.01 -40.28
N LEU A 14 17.73 12.31 -39.11
CA LEU A 14 18.31 13.23 -38.13
C LEU A 14 19.34 12.57 -37.21
N ALA A 15 19.41 11.23 -37.18
CA ALA A 15 20.27 10.45 -36.29
C ALA A 15 21.49 9.82 -36.99
N LEU A 16 21.70 10.05 -38.28
CA LEU A 16 22.91 9.60 -38.98
C LEU A 16 24.04 10.63 -38.80
N PRO A 17 25.10 10.34 -38.03
CA PRO A 17 26.33 11.11 -38.13
C PRO A 17 26.92 10.84 -39.52
N SER A 18 26.74 11.78 -40.43
CA SER A 18 27.32 11.75 -41.77
C SER A 18 28.80 12.14 -41.71
N GLU A 19 29.63 11.29 -41.11
CA GLU A 19 31.09 11.33 -41.22
C GLU A 19 31.64 9.93 -41.50
N ALA A 20 31.12 9.30 -42.56
CA ALA A 20 31.72 8.10 -43.11
C ALA A 20 32.56 8.49 -44.33
N VAL A 21 33.90 8.43 -44.19
CA VAL A 21 34.80 8.45 -45.34
C VAL A 21 34.65 7.11 -46.06
N LEU A 22 33.79 7.08 -47.07
CA LEU A 22 33.68 5.95 -47.99
C LEU A 22 34.90 5.92 -48.92
N LYS A 23 35.28 4.72 -49.39
CA LYS A 23 36.37 4.54 -50.35
C LYS A 23 36.07 5.33 -51.63
N GLU A 24 36.73 6.46 -51.81
CA GLU A 24 36.55 7.30 -52.99
C GLU A 24 37.27 6.72 -54.20
N LYS A 25 36.90 7.19 -55.41
CA LYS A 25 37.43 6.67 -56.67
C LYS A 25 38.95 6.87 -56.81
N ASP A 26 39.49 8.02 -56.38
CA ASP A 26 40.88 8.42 -56.62
C ASP A 26 41.49 9.23 -55.46
N ILE A 27 42.80 9.06 -55.24
CA ILE A 27 43.57 9.69 -54.14
C ILE A 27 43.53 11.23 -54.14
N THR A 28 43.41 11.84 -55.32
CA THR A 28 43.31 13.31 -55.49
C THR A 28 42.05 13.84 -54.83
N HIS A 29 40.93 13.14 -55.00
CA HIS A 29 39.64 13.55 -54.44
C HIS A 29 39.64 13.35 -52.92
N THR A 30 40.20 12.23 -52.45
CA THR A 30 40.30 11.92 -51.02
C THR A 30 41.16 12.94 -50.27
N LEU A 31 42.29 13.37 -50.85
CA LEU A 31 43.13 14.41 -50.26
C LEU A 31 42.42 15.77 -50.22
N SER A 32 41.59 16.09 -51.22
CA SER A 32 40.84 17.34 -51.25
C SER A 32 39.70 17.39 -50.23
N ILE A 33 39.01 16.27 -50.00
CA ILE A 33 37.97 16.16 -48.97
C ILE A 33 38.59 16.17 -47.57
N LEU A 34 39.66 15.39 -47.37
CA LEU A 34 40.43 15.42 -46.12
C LEU A 34 40.92 16.83 -45.78
N ARG A 35 41.34 17.62 -46.78
CA ARG A 35 41.74 19.01 -46.57
C ARG A 35 40.59 19.86 -46.01
N ILE A 36 39.39 19.71 -46.56
CA ILE A 36 38.20 20.45 -46.11
C ILE A 36 37.83 20.04 -44.69
N GLU A 37 37.78 18.73 -44.40
CA GLU A 37 37.49 18.20 -43.06
C GLU A 37 38.51 18.69 -42.02
N LEU A 38 39.81 18.60 -42.33
CA LEU A 38 40.87 19.07 -41.43
C LEU A 38 40.81 20.59 -41.23
N THR A 39 40.44 21.36 -42.25
CA THR A 39 40.31 22.82 -42.13
C THR A 39 39.13 23.17 -41.23
N ASN A 40 37.97 22.54 -41.44
CA ASN A 40 36.78 22.74 -40.62
C ASN A 40 37.03 22.33 -39.16
N TYR A 41 37.63 21.16 -38.94
CA TYR A 41 37.97 20.69 -37.60
C TYR A 41 39.01 21.58 -36.91
N HIS A 42 40.01 22.06 -37.66
CA HIS A 42 41.00 23.00 -37.12
C HIS A 42 40.33 24.32 -36.68
N GLU A 43 39.43 24.89 -37.50
CA GLU A 43 38.68 26.09 -37.13
C GLU A 43 37.77 25.88 -35.92
N GLU A 44 37.07 24.74 -35.86
CA GLU A 44 36.23 24.40 -34.71
C GLU A 44 37.07 24.27 -33.44
N LEU A 45 38.20 23.58 -33.52
CA LEU A 45 39.11 23.37 -32.40
C LEU A 45 39.72 24.70 -31.92
N GLN A 46 40.04 25.62 -32.82
CA GLN A 46 40.49 26.98 -32.47
C GLN A 46 39.40 27.79 -31.75
N ARG A 47 38.14 27.71 -32.22
CA ARG A 47 37.00 28.37 -31.53
C ARG A 47 36.78 27.78 -30.14
N GLN A 48 36.89 26.47 -30.00
CA GLN A 48 36.77 25.80 -28.69
C GLN A 48 37.92 26.17 -27.75
N ASN A 49 39.14 26.31 -28.24
CA ASN A 49 40.32 26.59 -27.40
C ASN A 49 40.20 27.90 -26.61
N GLY A 50 39.64 28.96 -27.22
CA GLY A 50 39.37 30.23 -26.53
C GLY A 50 38.38 30.08 -25.36
N PHE A 51 37.27 29.38 -25.58
CA PHE A 51 36.27 29.09 -24.55
C PHE A 51 36.81 28.18 -23.44
N MET A 52 37.61 27.17 -23.82
CA MET A 52 38.25 26.27 -22.86
C MET A 52 39.20 27.01 -21.93
N LYS A 53 39.96 28.00 -22.43
CA LYS A 53 40.86 28.80 -21.61
C LYS A 53 40.12 29.63 -20.54
N GLU A 54 38.97 30.21 -20.87
CA GLU A 54 38.14 30.90 -19.88
C GLU A 54 37.55 29.96 -18.83
N GLN A 55 37.07 28.78 -19.25
CA GLN A 55 36.59 27.77 -18.32
C GLN A 55 37.70 27.29 -17.38
N GLN A 56 38.92 27.13 -17.90
CA GLN A 56 40.09 26.75 -17.13
C GLN A 56 40.42 27.76 -16.03
N GLU A 57 40.46 29.05 -16.34
CA GLU A 57 40.69 30.09 -15.32
C GLU A 57 39.61 30.08 -14.24
N ARG A 58 38.35 29.81 -14.60
CA ARG A 58 37.26 29.67 -13.62
C ARG A 58 37.46 28.47 -12.71
N ILE A 59 37.78 27.30 -13.28
CA ILE A 59 38.04 26.07 -12.52
C ILE A 59 39.22 26.28 -11.56
N GLN A 60 40.29 26.92 -12.02
CA GLN A 60 41.46 27.20 -11.18
C GLN A 60 41.11 28.14 -10.02
N LYS A 61 40.38 29.24 -10.29
CA LYS A 61 39.90 30.16 -9.24
C LYS A 61 38.99 29.47 -8.23
N GLN A 62 38.11 28.57 -8.70
CA GLN A 62 37.27 27.74 -7.84
C GLN A 62 38.09 26.77 -6.99
N MET A 63 39.09 26.09 -7.56
CA MET A 63 39.96 25.21 -6.78
C MET A 63 40.73 25.98 -5.70
N PHE A 64 41.25 27.17 -6.01
CA PHE A 64 41.91 28.02 -5.01
C PHE A 64 40.97 28.47 -3.90
N SER A 65 39.73 28.85 -4.22
CA SER A 65 38.76 29.22 -3.19
C SER A 65 38.40 28.03 -2.29
N ILE A 66 38.24 26.84 -2.87
CA ILE A 66 37.98 25.59 -2.13
C ILE A 66 39.16 25.27 -1.21
N ILE A 67 40.40 25.34 -1.68
CA ILE A 67 41.58 25.09 -0.84
C ILE A 67 41.68 26.12 0.28
N ASN A 68 41.44 27.41 0.00
CA ASN A 68 41.46 28.44 1.04
C ASN A 68 40.38 28.20 2.11
N ARG A 69 39.16 27.84 1.70
CA ARG A 69 38.09 27.44 2.63
C ARG A 69 38.47 26.19 3.41
N SER A 70 39.11 25.20 2.76
CA SER A 70 39.60 23.98 3.43
C SER A 70 40.65 24.30 4.49
N ASN A 71 41.56 25.23 4.20
CA ASN A 71 42.59 25.66 5.15
C ASN A 71 41.95 26.36 6.35
N GLN A 72 40.99 27.26 6.11
CA GLN A 72 40.22 27.91 7.18
C GLN A 72 39.47 26.89 8.06
N ASN A 73 38.73 25.97 7.43
CA ASN A 73 37.98 24.93 8.13
C ASN A 73 38.91 24.00 8.93
N SER A 74 40.07 23.65 8.38
CA SER A 74 41.08 22.84 9.08
C SER A 74 41.66 23.54 10.30
N LEU A 75 42.03 24.82 10.18
CA LEU A 75 42.54 25.62 11.30
C LEU A 75 41.49 25.79 12.39
N MET A 76 40.24 26.07 11.99
CA MET A 76 39.12 26.14 12.90
C MET A 76 38.99 24.82 13.66
N LEU A 77 38.88 23.69 12.95
CA LEU A 77 38.66 22.36 13.53
C LEU A 77 39.81 21.89 14.44
N TYR A 78 41.07 22.13 14.05
CA TYR A 78 42.23 21.72 14.84
C TYR A 78 42.46 22.58 16.08
N SER A 79 41.98 23.83 16.09
CA SER A 79 42.14 24.75 17.23
C SER A 79 41.16 24.48 18.38
N GLN A 80 40.09 23.70 18.15
CA GLN A 80 39.03 23.51 19.16
C GLN A 80 39.43 22.53 20.27
N ARG A 81 39.23 22.95 21.52
CA ARG A 81 39.35 22.09 22.71
C ARG A 81 38.12 21.19 22.87
N ASN A 82 38.29 20.04 23.55
CA ASN A 82 37.20 19.07 23.78
C ASN A 82 36.01 19.62 24.59
N GLY A 83 36.20 20.65 25.43
CA GLY A 83 35.14 21.25 26.25
C GLY A 83 34.17 22.18 25.49
N TYR A 84 34.47 22.49 24.22
CA TYR A 84 33.67 23.37 23.37
C TYR A 84 32.89 22.58 22.32
N ILE A 85 31.94 21.76 22.79
CA ILE A 85 31.22 20.81 21.93
C ILE A 85 30.47 21.51 20.79
N PHE A 86 29.79 22.63 21.06
CA PHE A 86 29.04 23.36 20.02
C PHE A 86 29.95 23.96 18.93
N ASP A 87 31.13 24.48 19.30
CA ASP A 87 32.11 25.00 18.34
C ASP A 87 32.68 23.85 17.49
N LEU A 88 32.98 22.73 18.14
CA LEU A 88 33.53 21.55 17.50
C LEU A 88 32.51 20.93 16.53
N THR A 89 31.23 20.83 16.90
CA THR A 89 30.17 20.33 16.00
C THR A 89 30.05 21.18 14.75
N TYR A 90 30.08 22.52 14.89
CA TYR A 90 30.03 23.41 13.73
C TYR A 90 31.25 23.21 12.81
N ALA A 91 32.45 23.19 13.40
CA ALA A 91 33.67 23.03 12.63
C ALA A 91 33.76 21.68 11.90
N CYS A 92 33.25 20.62 12.54
CA CYS A 92 33.14 19.31 11.90
C CYS A 92 32.13 19.35 10.75
N HIS A 93 31.00 20.05 10.91
CA HIS A 93 29.94 20.12 9.90
C HIS A 93 30.43 20.80 8.62
N GLU A 94 31.02 22.00 8.75
CA GLU A 94 31.62 22.73 7.62
C GLU A 94 32.68 21.91 6.89
N ALA A 95 33.51 21.16 7.62
CA ALA A 95 34.51 20.27 7.05
C ALA A 95 33.89 19.13 6.24
N THR A 96 32.85 18.47 6.77
CA THR A 96 32.15 17.38 6.09
C THR A 96 31.32 17.85 4.90
N GLU A 97 30.62 18.98 5.03
CA GLU A 97 29.80 19.56 3.96
C GLU A 97 30.66 19.98 2.78
N GLN A 98 31.80 20.61 3.04
CA GLN A 98 32.74 21.02 1.99
C GLN A 98 33.25 19.83 1.15
N TYR A 99 33.51 18.68 1.79
CA TYR A 99 33.90 17.46 1.07
C TYR A 99 32.76 16.91 0.20
N ASN A 100 31.53 16.91 0.73
CA ASN A 100 30.34 16.46 0.01
C ASN A 100 30.00 17.37 -1.18
N GLU A 101 30.11 18.69 -1.01
CA GLU A 101 29.93 19.68 -2.07
C GLU A 101 30.96 19.48 -3.19
N PHE A 102 32.23 19.26 -2.83
CA PHE A 102 33.29 18.99 -3.79
C PHE A 102 33.06 17.69 -4.59
N LYS A 103 32.57 16.63 -3.94
CA LYS A 103 32.29 15.33 -4.55
C LYS A 103 31.06 15.33 -5.46
N THR A 104 30.05 16.13 -5.13
CA THR A 104 28.84 16.26 -5.99
C THR A 104 29.17 17.00 -7.29
N ASN A 105 30.13 17.93 -7.25
CA ASN A 105 30.49 18.80 -8.36
C ASN A 105 31.67 18.29 -9.22
N VAL A 106 31.93 16.97 -9.25
CA VAL A 106 33.04 16.39 -10.05
C VAL A 106 32.72 16.45 -11.54
N MET A 107 33.58 17.12 -12.33
CA MET A 107 33.53 17.01 -13.79
C MET A 107 34.16 15.68 -14.28
N PRO A 108 33.62 15.03 -15.33
CA PRO A 108 34.10 13.75 -15.83
C PRO A 108 35.38 13.88 -16.68
N PHE A 109 36.45 14.49 -16.13
CA PHE A 109 37.73 14.74 -16.83
C PHE A 109 38.35 13.47 -17.41
N THR A 110 38.16 12.31 -16.76
CA THR A 110 38.67 11.01 -17.23
C THR A 110 38.08 10.60 -18.58
N ALA A 111 36.79 10.87 -18.81
CA ALA A 111 36.13 10.58 -20.09
C ALA A 111 36.60 11.52 -21.20
N PHE A 112 36.91 12.78 -20.87
CA PHE A 112 37.49 13.72 -21.83
C PHE A 112 38.91 13.31 -22.22
N ILE A 113 39.76 13.00 -21.24
CA ILE A 113 41.15 12.56 -21.49
C ILE A 113 41.18 11.30 -22.36
N SER A 114 40.36 10.29 -22.05
CA SER A 114 40.34 9.05 -22.83
C SER A 114 39.88 9.28 -24.27
N ARG A 115 38.85 10.11 -24.48
CA ARG A 115 38.40 10.49 -25.83
C ARG A 115 39.48 11.26 -26.59
N THR A 116 40.14 12.23 -25.95
CA THR A 116 41.24 12.99 -26.57
C THR A 116 42.43 12.10 -26.89
N GLN A 117 42.75 11.10 -26.08
CA GLN A 117 43.84 10.13 -26.37
C GLN A 117 43.56 9.28 -27.62
N VAL A 118 42.31 8.84 -27.82
CA VAL A 118 41.91 8.13 -29.04
C VAL A 118 42.09 9.03 -30.27
N GLU A 119 41.68 10.29 -30.17
CA GLU A 119 41.87 11.30 -31.22
C GLU A 119 43.36 11.58 -31.50
N ILE A 120 44.19 11.70 -30.46
CA ILE A 120 45.65 11.84 -30.61
C ILE A 120 46.21 10.65 -31.38
N ALA A 121 45.83 9.41 -31.04
CA ALA A 121 46.31 8.22 -31.74
C ALA A 121 45.86 8.18 -33.22
N ARG A 122 44.63 8.62 -33.50
CA ARG A 122 44.08 8.76 -34.86
C ARG A 122 44.89 9.75 -35.69
N TYR A 123 45.10 10.96 -35.17
CA TYR A 123 45.84 12.00 -35.89
C TYR A 123 47.35 11.71 -35.99
N ASP A 124 47.94 11.05 -35.00
CA ASP A 124 49.34 10.60 -35.07
C ASP A 124 49.54 9.59 -36.21
N SER A 125 48.62 8.63 -36.34
CA SER A 125 48.60 7.69 -37.46
C SER A 125 48.40 8.40 -38.81
N LEU A 126 47.48 9.37 -38.87
CA LEU A 126 47.23 10.16 -40.09
C LEU A 126 48.46 10.97 -40.52
N VAL A 127 49.13 11.61 -39.57
CA VAL A 127 50.38 12.35 -39.80
C VAL A 127 51.45 11.42 -40.36
N ASN A 128 51.62 10.24 -39.78
CA ASN A 128 52.59 9.26 -40.25
C ASN A 128 52.31 8.82 -41.70
N VAL A 129 51.05 8.49 -42.02
CA VAL A 129 50.63 8.07 -43.38
C VAL A 129 50.82 9.19 -44.40
N LEU A 130 50.38 10.41 -44.07
CA LEU A 130 50.58 11.57 -44.95
C LEU A 130 52.08 11.82 -45.15
N ASN A 131 52.88 11.73 -44.07
CA ASN A 131 54.32 11.95 -44.12
C ASN A 131 55.05 10.93 -45.01
N SER A 132 54.71 9.64 -44.90
CA SER A 132 55.32 8.55 -45.67
C SER A 132 54.73 8.34 -47.07
N MET A 133 53.71 9.11 -47.46
CA MET A 133 53.04 8.95 -48.76
C MET A 133 54.00 9.28 -49.93
N PRO A 134 54.17 8.37 -50.92
CA PRO A 134 55.05 8.61 -52.06
C PRO A 134 54.53 9.76 -52.93
N THR A 135 55.37 10.74 -53.21
CA THR A 135 54.97 11.98 -53.91
C THR A 135 55.15 11.93 -55.42
N GLN A 136 55.90 10.96 -55.94
CA GLN A 136 56.14 10.79 -57.38
C GLN A 136 54.87 10.58 -58.23
N PRO A 137 53.88 9.77 -57.83
CA PRO A 137 52.66 9.54 -58.62
C PRO A 137 51.58 10.63 -58.47
N LEU A 138 51.78 11.64 -57.61
CA LEU A 138 50.77 12.66 -57.30
C LEU A 138 50.83 13.85 -58.29
N SER A 139 49.64 14.34 -58.69
CA SER A 139 49.51 15.59 -59.45
C SER A 139 49.99 16.80 -58.63
N ALA A 140 50.36 17.90 -59.30
CA ALA A 140 50.83 19.12 -58.62
C ALA A 140 49.82 19.64 -57.56
N ARG A 141 48.53 19.57 -57.85
CA ARG A 141 47.45 19.92 -56.90
C ARG A 141 47.39 18.97 -55.70
N SER A 142 47.50 17.66 -55.93
CA SER A 142 47.49 16.65 -54.86
C SER A 142 48.70 16.77 -53.92
N LYS A 143 49.87 17.18 -54.44
CA LYS A 143 51.05 17.47 -53.62
C LYS A 143 50.81 18.65 -52.67
N ILE A 144 50.16 19.70 -53.16
CA ILE A 144 49.77 20.86 -52.35
C ILE A 144 48.76 20.45 -51.28
N ASP A 145 47.69 19.75 -51.67
CA ASP A 145 46.64 19.30 -50.74
C ASP A 145 47.22 18.38 -49.65
N ARG A 146 48.09 17.42 -50.02
CA ARG A 146 48.80 16.58 -49.04
C ARG A 146 49.63 17.39 -48.05
N ASN A 147 50.37 18.40 -48.51
CA ASN A 147 51.22 19.24 -47.64
C ASN A 147 50.38 20.12 -46.70
N VAL A 148 49.25 20.64 -47.18
CA VAL A 148 48.29 21.39 -46.35
C VAL A 148 47.65 20.46 -45.31
N CYS A 149 47.19 19.27 -45.72
CA CYS A 149 46.66 18.25 -44.80
C CYS A 149 47.68 17.85 -43.73
N LEU A 150 48.94 17.63 -44.11
CA LEU A 150 50.00 17.29 -43.16
C LEU A 150 50.21 18.43 -42.14
N THR A 151 50.25 19.68 -42.61
CA THR A 151 50.43 20.85 -41.74
C THR A 151 49.26 21.02 -40.77
N LEU A 152 48.02 20.89 -41.26
CA LEU A 152 46.81 20.95 -40.42
C LEU A 152 46.77 19.80 -39.42
N ALA A 153 47.05 18.57 -39.84
CA ALA A 153 47.04 17.38 -38.98
C ALA A 153 48.12 17.49 -37.88
N VAL A 154 49.32 17.98 -38.18
CA VAL A 154 50.37 18.23 -37.17
C VAL A 154 49.93 19.30 -36.16
N ASN A 155 49.27 20.37 -36.61
CA ASN A 155 48.78 21.42 -35.71
C ASN A 155 47.63 20.91 -34.82
N ILE A 156 46.65 20.21 -35.40
CA ILE A 156 45.56 19.55 -34.65
C ILE A 156 46.14 18.60 -33.60
N LEU A 157 47.08 17.72 -34.00
CA LEU A 157 47.73 16.77 -33.09
C LEU A 157 48.43 17.49 -31.93
N ARG A 158 49.12 18.59 -32.21
CA ARG A 158 49.78 19.41 -31.18
C ARG A 158 48.76 19.99 -30.20
N ASN A 159 47.70 20.63 -30.67
CA ASN A 159 46.66 21.19 -29.78
C ASN A 159 45.96 20.11 -28.95
N LEU A 160 45.66 18.94 -29.54
CA LEU A 160 45.06 17.83 -28.82
C LEU A 160 45.98 17.31 -27.70
N ARG A 161 47.30 17.22 -27.96
CA ARG A 161 48.30 16.87 -26.93
C ARG A 161 48.38 17.91 -25.83
N GLU A 162 48.43 19.20 -26.18
CA GLU A 162 48.45 20.30 -25.21
C GLU A 162 47.19 20.29 -24.33
N ASN A 163 46.00 20.12 -24.91
CA ASN A 163 44.74 20.00 -24.17
C ASN A 163 44.73 18.76 -23.25
N SER A 164 45.17 17.60 -23.75
CA SER A 164 45.25 16.37 -22.94
C SER A 164 46.18 16.51 -21.75
N GLN A 165 47.35 17.13 -21.93
CA GLN A 165 48.29 17.40 -20.87
C GLN A 165 47.70 18.36 -19.81
N GLN A 166 47.03 19.43 -20.24
CA GLN A 166 46.35 20.35 -19.34
C GLN A 166 45.25 19.66 -18.52
N PHE A 167 44.40 18.83 -19.15
CA PHE A 167 43.38 18.06 -18.43
C PHE A 167 43.99 17.08 -17.42
N SER A 168 45.13 16.48 -17.75
CA SER A 168 45.88 15.62 -16.82
C SER A 168 46.37 16.39 -15.59
N ASP A 169 46.89 17.61 -15.78
CA ASP A 169 47.31 18.48 -14.68
C ASP A 169 46.12 18.90 -13.80
N TYR A 170 44.96 19.22 -14.39
CA TYR A 170 43.74 19.50 -13.63
C TYR A 170 43.27 18.30 -12.82
N MET A 171 43.29 17.10 -13.40
CA MET A 171 42.96 15.87 -12.67
C MET A 171 43.92 15.66 -11.51
N ARG A 172 45.20 16.02 -11.64
CA ARG A 172 46.17 15.98 -10.55
C ARG A 172 45.81 16.98 -9.44
N TYR A 173 45.54 18.25 -9.76
CA TYR A 173 45.11 19.24 -8.76
C TYR A 173 43.82 18.82 -8.07
N TYR A 174 42.85 18.33 -8.84
CA TYR A 174 41.59 17.82 -8.32
C TYR A 174 41.81 16.69 -7.31
N LYS A 175 42.64 15.69 -7.64
CA LYS A 175 42.98 14.58 -6.72
C LYS A 175 43.71 15.05 -5.46
N LEU A 176 44.58 16.06 -5.57
CA LEU A 176 45.26 16.63 -4.40
C LEU A 176 44.25 17.32 -3.48
N THR A 177 43.36 18.15 -4.03
CA THR A 177 42.27 18.80 -3.30
C THR A 177 41.33 17.75 -2.68
N GLU A 178 40.96 16.71 -3.42
CA GLU A 178 40.13 15.61 -2.94
C GLU A 178 40.77 14.93 -1.73
N ASN A 179 42.05 14.57 -1.82
CA ASN A 179 42.77 13.93 -0.72
C ASN A 179 42.85 14.84 0.51
N GLN A 180 43.11 16.14 0.33
CA GLN A 180 43.13 17.09 1.43
C GLN A 180 41.76 17.20 2.11
N LEU A 181 40.70 17.38 1.34
CA LEU A 181 39.33 17.46 1.85
C LEU A 181 38.89 16.13 2.48
N ARG A 182 39.30 14.99 1.92
CA ARG A 182 39.03 13.67 2.48
C ARG A 182 39.69 13.51 3.84
N ASN A 183 40.96 13.87 3.97
CA ASN A 183 41.67 13.82 5.26
C ASN A 183 41.01 14.73 6.31
N LEU A 184 40.58 15.93 5.90
CA LEU A 184 39.85 16.85 6.75
C LEU A 184 38.50 16.26 7.19
N ASN A 185 37.74 15.68 6.27
CA ASN A 185 36.48 14.97 6.53
C ASN A 185 36.69 13.75 7.43
N ASP A 186 37.73 12.96 7.22
CA ASP A 186 38.06 11.78 8.04
C ASP A 186 38.38 12.21 9.48
N TYR A 187 39.12 13.31 9.66
CA TYR A 187 39.36 13.89 10.98
C TYR A 187 38.08 14.43 11.63
N ALA A 188 37.24 15.16 10.88
CA ALA A 188 35.95 15.65 11.35
C ALA A 188 35.05 14.49 11.83
N ASN A 189 34.98 13.40 11.06
CA ASN A 189 34.23 12.20 11.45
C ASN A 189 34.79 11.52 12.71
N LYS A 190 36.11 11.51 12.89
CA LYS A 190 36.72 11.04 14.14
C LYS A 190 36.31 11.91 15.33
N ARG A 191 36.32 13.24 15.17
CA ARG A 191 35.90 14.20 16.19
C ARG A 191 34.41 14.12 16.51
N TYR A 192 33.57 13.83 15.52
CA TYR A 192 32.17 13.47 15.76
C TYR A 192 32.03 12.22 16.62
N GLY A 193 32.88 11.21 16.43
CA GLY A 193 32.96 10.05 17.31
C GLY A 193 33.29 10.41 18.76
N ASP A 194 34.20 11.37 18.98
CA ASP A 194 34.53 11.88 20.33
C ASP A 194 33.32 12.59 20.98
N ILE A 195 32.59 13.41 20.20
CA ILE A 195 31.36 14.10 20.65
C ILE A 195 30.27 13.08 20.99
N GLN A 196 30.10 12.05 20.16
CA GLN A 196 29.16 10.95 20.43
C GLN A 196 29.49 10.22 21.73
N ALA A 197 30.78 9.97 21.97
CA ALA A 197 31.22 9.32 23.20
C ALA A 197 30.98 10.20 24.44
N SER A 198 31.13 11.53 24.34
CA SER A 198 30.84 12.44 25.45
C SER A 198 29.34 12.62 25.73
N ILE A 199 28.48 12.54 24.70
CA ILE A 199 27.02 12.64 24.89
C ILE A 199 26.45 11.35 25.49
N PHE A 200 26.87 10.17 25.00
CA PHE A 200 26.21 8.90 25.32
C PHE A 200 26.98 7.95 26.26
N ARG A 201 28.31 8.02 26.32
CA ARG A 201 29.12 7.05 27.11
C ARG A 201 29.69 7.66 28.39
N ASN A 202 30.35 8.80 28.29
CA ASN A 202 31.03 9.43 29.42
C ASN A 202 30.19 10.60 29.96
N GLY A 203 29.41 10.35 31.01
CA GLY A 203 28.74 11.41 31.75
C GLY A 203 29.76 12.31 32.44
N ALA A 204 29.45 13.60 32.55
CA ALA A 204 30.16 14.49 33.45
C ALA A 204 29.94 14.04 34.91
N ASP A 205 30.64 14.67 35.85
CA ASP A 205 30.37 14.45 37.27
C ASP A 205 28.88 14.63 37.57
N SER A 206 28.34 13.78 38.46
CA SER A 206 26.95 13.91 38.87
C SER A 206 26.70 15.32 39.42
N TYR A 207 25.51 15.86 39.18
CA TYR A 207 25.22 17.25 39.56
C TYR A 207 25.39 17.49 41.06
N PHE A 208 25.13 16.49 41.90
CA PHE A 208 25.39 16.54 43.34
C PHE A 208 26.89 16.65 43.68
N THR A 209 27.75 16.03 42.88
CA THR A 209 29.22 16.18 43.00
C THR A 209 29.64 17.58 42.58
N ILE A 210 29.04 18.12 41.51
CA ILE A 210 29.25 19.50 41.06
C ILE A 210 28.85 20.49 42.17
N LEU A 211 27.71 20.23 42.84
CA LEU A 211 27.20 21.06 43.93
C LEU A 211 28.06 20.96 45.20
N ARG A 212 28.61 19.77 45.50
CA ARG A 212 29.55 19.59 46.63
C ARG A 212 30.82 20.41 46.43
N ASN A 213 31.30 20.51 45.19
CA ASN A 213 32.48 21.27 44.80
C ASN A 213 32.12 22.62 44.14
N LEU A 214 30.97 23.23 44.51
CA LEU A 214 30.39 24.38 43.81
C LEU A 214 31.38 25.55 43.63
N LYS A 215 32.18 25.86 44.66
CA LYS A 215 33.14 26.97 44.60
C LYS A 215 34.22 26.73 43.54
N TYR A 216 34.69 25.49 43.39
CA TYR A 216 35.67 25.11 42.38
C TYR A 216 35.05 25.17 40.98
N ASN A 217 33.88 24.54 40.80
CA ASN A 217 33.20 24.49 39.50
C ASN A 217 32.73 25.88 39.00
N ILE A 218 32.28 26.77 39.90
CA ILE A 218 31.97 28.16 39.53
C ILE A 218 33.25 28.87 39.07
N ARG A 219 34.37 28.69 39.78
CA ARG A 219 35.64 29.32 39.40
C ARG A 219 36.14 28.79 38.06
N GLU A 220 36.06 27.50 37.81
CA GLU A 220 36.44 26.89 36.54
C GLU A 220 35.52 27.35 35.40
N ALA A 221 34.19 27.26 35.57
CA ALA A 221 33.24 27.72 34.55
C ALA A 221 33.38 29.22 34.23
N THR A 222 33.64 30.06 35.24
CA THR A 222 33.88 31.50 35.03
C THR A 222 35.20 31.77 34.33
N LEU A 223 36.26 31.00 34.60
CA LEU A 223 37.53 31.08 33.87
C LEU A 223 37.36 30.63 32.42
N THR A 224 36.69 29.50 32.17
CA THR A 224 36.41 29.00 30.81
C THR A 224 35.57 30.01 30.02
N ALA A 225 34.53 30.59 30.62
CA ALA A 225 33.72 31.63 29.99
C ALA A 225 34.53 32.91 29.74
N ALA A 226 35.37 33.33 30.71
CA ALA A 226 36.22 34.49 30.56
C ALA A 226 37.29 34.29 29.47
N GLU A 227 37.86 33.10 29.32
CA GLU A 227 38.78 32.75 28.23
C GLU A 227 38.08 32.82 26.87
N LYS A 228 36.87 32.26 26.77
CA LYS A 228 36.12 32.20 25.51
C LYS A 228 35.62 33.56 25.04
N TYR A 229 35.02 34.34 25.93
CA TYR A 229 34.38 35.62 25.58
C TYR A 229 35.30 36.82 25.80
N LYS A 230 36.62 36.62 25.97
CA LYS A 230 37.57 37.73 26.06
C LYS A 230 37.71 38.41 24.69
N PRO A 231 37.47 39.72 24.57
CA PRO A 231 37.70 40.42 23.31
C PRO A 231 39.20 40.45 22.98
N ILE A 232 39.56 39.92 21.81
CA ILE A 232 40.95 39.93 21.31
C ILE A 232 41.13 41.16 20.43
N HIS A 233 41.82 42.17 20.94
CA HIS A 233 41.98 43.46 20.24
C HIS A 233 42.96 43.45 19.06
N LYS A 234 43.79 42.40 18.93
CA LYS A 234 44.88 42.35 17.93
C LYS A 234 44.46 41.73 16.59
N VAL A 235 43.35 41.01 16.52
CA VAL A 235 42.90 40.29 15.31
C VAL A 235 41.39 40.41 15.16
N SER A 236 40.91 40.79 13.98
CA SER A 236 39.48 40.77 13.66
C SER A 236 38.99 39.32 13.54
N SER A 237 38.34 38.81 14.60
CA SER A 237 37.71 37.48 14.60
C SER A 237 36.22 37.61 14.33
N GLN A 238 35.70 36.75 13.46
CA GLN A 238 34.24 36.61 13.26
C GLN A 238 33.54 35.99 14.49
N TRP A 239 34.31 35.40 15.40
CA TRP A 239 33.84 34.80 16.65
C TRP A 239 34.11 35.68 17.87
N ASP A 240 34.36 36.97 17.68
CA ASP A 240 34.55 37.90 18.80
C ASP A 240 33.26 38.02 19.63
N SER A 241 33.42 37.98 20.95
CA SER A 241 32.40 38.25 21.96
C SER A 241 31.47 39.42 21.63
N ARG A 242 32.00 40.48 21.01
CA ARG A 242 31.23 41.67 20.59
C ARG A 242 30.21 41.36 19.50
N LEU A 243 30.56 40.51 18.54
CA LEU A 243 29.65 40.09 17.47
C LEU A 243 28.57 39.16 18.02
N ILE A 244 28.91 38.27 18.96
CA ILE A 244 27.94 37.40 19.64
C ILE A 244 26.92 38.25 20.43
N VAL A 245 27.40 39.22 21.23
CA VAL A 245 26.53 40.15 21.98
C VAL A 245 25.74 41.04 21.04
N GLY A 246 26.34 41.52 19.95
CA GLY A 246 25.66 42.29 18.92
C GLY A 246 24.56 41.50 18.22
N LEU A 247 24.79 40.21 17.95
CA LEU A 247 23.80 39.29 17.39
C LEU A 247 22.62 39.08 18.35
N LEU A 248 22.88 38.87 19.65
CA LEU A 248 21.81 38.79 20.65
C LEU A 248 20.98 40.08 20.73
N GLY A 249 21.67 41.24 20.71
CA GLY A 249 21.00 42.54 20.65
C GLY A 249 20.14 42.70 19.40
N LEU A 250 20.65 42.24 18.25
CA LEU A 250 19.95 42.26 16.96
C LEU A 250 18.74 41.33 16.95
N ILE A 251 18.85 40.12 17.52
CA ILE A 251 17.74 39.17 17.70
C ILE A 251 16.62 39.79 18.54
N LEU A 252 16.96 40.36 19.69
CA LEU A 252 15.99 41.02 20.57
C LEU A 252 15.36 42.24 19.90
N PHE A 253 16.17 43.03 19.20
CA PHE A 253 15.69 44.19 18.45
C PHE A 253 14.70 43.80 17.36
N TRP A 254 15.04 42.83 16.50
CA TRP A 254 14.14 42.39 15.43
C TRP A 254 12.93 41.62 15.95
N GLY A 255 13.05 40.91 17.07
CA GLY A 255 11.90 40.34 17.79
C GLY A 255 10.94 41.43 18.26
N PHE A 256 11.45 42.51 18.85
CA PHE A 256 10.64 43.66 19.27
C PHE A 256 10.04 44.41 18.08
N VAL A 257 10.81 44.65 17.02
CA VAL A 257 10.30 45.26 15.77
C VAL A 257 9.19 44.41 15.17
N SER A 258 9.38 43.09 15.11
CA SER A 258 8.36 42.15 14.66
C SER A 258 7.07 42.26 15.49
N MET A 259 7.19 42.33 16.82
CA MET A 259 6.07 42.57 17.73
C MET A 259 5.35 43.88 17.45
N LEU A 260 6.10 44.98 17.32
CA LEU A 260 5.56 46.32 17.09
C LEU A 260 4.86 46.42 15.73
N VAL A 261 5.47 45.87 14.67
CA VAL A 261 4.88 45.83 13.32
C VAL A 261 3.56 45.08 13.34
N ASN A 262 3.49 43.89 13.95
CA ASN A 262 2.22 43.16 14.01
C ASN A 262 1.18 43.88 14.88
N LEU A 263 1.57 44.48 16.00
CA LEU A 263 0.64 45.29 16.80
C LEU A 263 0.05 46.46 16.00
N LEU A 264 0.87 47.15 15.20
CA LEU A 264 0.42 48.23 14.32
C LEU A 264 -0.48 47.71 13.18
N VAL A 265 -0.08 46.62 12.52
CA VAL A 265 -0.86 45.97 11.45
C VAL A 265 -2.24 45.56 11.99
N PHE A 266 -2.30 44.90 13.14
CA PHE A 266 -3.57 44.49 13.75
C PHE A 266 -4.42 45.67 14.26
N ARG A 267 -3.82 46.84 14.51
CA ARG A 267 -4.54 48.05 14.94
C ARG A 267 -5.06 48.87 13.75
N LEU A 268 -4.29 48.99 12.67
CA LEU A 268 -4.58 49.86 11.52
C LEU A 268 -5.31 49.14 10.38
N LEU A 269 -4.84 47.96 10.01
CA LEU A 269 -5.30 47.22 8.83
C LEU A 269 -6.50 46.32 9.15
N LEU A 270 -6.54 45.74 10.35
CA LEU A 270 -7.58 44.77 10.72
C LEU A 270 -9.02 45.34 10.67
N PRO A 271 -9.32 46.55 11.18
CA PRO A 271 -10.67 47.13 11.08
C PRO A 271 -11.13 47.30 9.62
N HIS A 272 -10.21 47.60 8.71
CA HIS A 272 -10.49 47.72 7.27
C HIS A 272 -10.61 46.36 6.56
N LEU A 273 -9.91 45.33 7.05
CA LEU A 273 -9.87 43.98 6.47
C LEU A 273 -11.03 43.09 6.93
N VAL A 274 -11.52 43.25 8.16
CA VAL A 274 -12.68 42.52 8.70
C VAL A 274 -13.99 42.92 7.98
N GLY A 275 -14.05 44.12 7.40
CA GLY A 275 -15.15 44.55 6.53
C GLY A 275 -15.21 43.88 5.16
N ARG A 276 -14.21 43.08 4.76
CA ARG A 276 -14.24 42.31 3.50
C ARG A 276 -14.88 40.94 3.71
N GLU A 277 -15.93 40.64 2.94
CA GLU A 277 -16.65 39.35 2.95
C GLU A 277 -15.73 38.13 2.92
N ARG A 278 -14.61 38.16 2.18
CA ARG A 278 -13.69 37.03 2.06
C ARG A 278 -12.99 36.66 3.37
N LEU A 279 -12.68 37.64 4.22
CA LEU A 279 -12.05 37.39 5.52
C LEU A 279 -13.07 36.95 6.56
N HIS A 280 -14.27 37.51 6.51
CA HIS A 280 -15.41 37.03 7.29
C HIS A 280 -15.69 35.56 6.96
N LEU A 281 -15.72 35.19 5.68
CA LEU A 281 -15.84 33.81 5.20
C LEU A 281 -14.66 32.95 5.64
N PHE A 282 -13.42 33.44 5.60
CA PHE A 282 -12.26 32.67 6.05
C PHE A 282 -12.31 32.39 7.55
N TYR A 283 -12.62 33.39 8.38
CA TYR A 283 -12.64 33.26 9.83
C TYR A 283 -13.79 32.34 10.28
N THR A 284 -15.00 32.54 9.75
CA THR A 284 -16.14 31.61 9.97
C THR A 284 -15.82 30.20 9.48
N ARG A 285 -15.08 30.06 8.36
CA ARG A 285 -14.73 28.76 7.79
C ARG A 285 -13.63 28.03 8.55
N TYR A 286 -12.61 28.69 9.09
CA TYR A 286 -11.44 27.99 9.64
C TYR A 286 -11.16 28.25 11.12
N LEU A 287 -11.59 29.38 11.71
CA LEU A 287 -11.26 29.75 13.08
C LEU A 287 -12.46 29.74 14.05
N GLN A 288 -13.68 29.92 13.54
CA GLN A 288 -14.91 29.84 14.32
C GLN A 288 -15.43 28.39 14.35
N ARG A 289 -15.37 27.80 15.53
CA ARG A 289 -15.79 26.42 15.81
C ARG A 289 -17.08 26.38 16.61
N ASP A 290 -17.18 27.28 17.59
CA ASP A 290 -18.33 27.41 18.47
C ASP A 290 -19.36 28.33 17.81
N ASN A 291 -20.51 27.75 17.45
CA ASN A 291 -21.63 28.47 16.86
C ASN A 291 -22.39 29.32 17.89
N SER A 292 -22.10 29.16 19.19
CA SER A 292 -22.79 29.89 20.27
C SER A 292 -22.25 31.31 20.51
N LEU A 293 -21.01 31.59 20.11
CA LEU A 293 -20.35 32.89 20.27
C LEU A 293 -20.45 33.74 19.00
N THR A 294 -20.64 35.04 19.16
CA THR A 294 -20.56 35.97 18.04
C THR A 294 -19.14 36.02 17.48
N LEU A 295 -19.01 36.29 16.16
CA LEU A 295 -17.70 36.32 15.49
C LEU A 295 -16.76 37.35 16.13
N GLU A 296 -17.29 38.49 16.58
CA GLU A 296 -16.53 39.54 17.27
C GLU A 296 -15.97 39.08 18.61
N GLU A 297 -16.75 38.35 19.42
CA GLU A 297 -16.32 37.83 20.72
C GLU A 297 -15.27 36.71 20.57
N SER A 298 -15.47 35.80 19.62
CA SER A 298 -14.50 34.75 19.30
C SER A 298 -13.18 35.33 18.79
N PHE A 299 -13.25 36.34 17.93
CA PHE A 299 -12.09 37.06 17.43
C PHE A 299 -11.36 37.81 18.55
N ALA A 300 -12.08 38.52 19.41
CA ALA A 300 -11.51 39.25 20.54
C ALA A 300 -10.74 38.32 21.49
N GLY A 301 -11.27 37.13 21.77
CA GLY A 301 -10.61 36.12 22.62
C GLY A 301 -9.33 35.55 22.01
N LYS A 302 -9.26 35.39 20.68
CA LYS A 302 -8.09 34.86 19.97
C LYS A 302 -7.05 35.92 19.57
N LYS A 303 -7.41 37.20 19.52
CA LYS A 303 -6.60 38.30 18.97
C LYS A 303 -5.14 38.32 19.44
N VAL A 304 -4.90 38.22 20.74
CA VAL A 304 -3.53 38.28 21.32
C VAL A 304 -2.67 37.12 20.81
N TYR A 305 -3.25 35.94 20.69
CA TYR A 305 -2.54 34.73 20.24
C TYR A 305 -2.31 34.73 18.74
N ILE A 306 -3.24 35.29 17.95
CA ILE A 306 -3.03 35.53 16.51
C ILE A 306 -1.84 36.48 16.31
N ILE A 307 -1.80 37.59 17.06
CA ILE A 307 -0.68 38.53 17.00
C ILE A 307 0.62 37.80 17.36
N MET A 308 0.64 37.02 18.44
CA MET A 308 1.83 36.27 18.84
C MET A 308 2.31 35.28 17.75
N ALA A 309 1.41 34.49 17.15
CA ALA A 309 1.77 33.60 16.06
C ALA A 309 2.30 34.39 14.84
N ALA A 310 1.65 35.49 14.48
CA ALA A 310 2.09 36.37 13.40
C ALA A 310 3.49 36.97 13.67
N THR A 311 3.79 37.34 14.92
CA THR A 311 5.10 37.87 15.30
C THR A 311 6.23 36.88 15.13
N VAL A 312 5.97 35.60 15.37
CA VAL A 312 6.97 34.54 15.16
C VAL A 312 7.23 34.35 13.66
N ILE A 313 6.19 34.37 12.83
CA ILE A 313 6.32 34.24 11.37
C ILE A 313 7.06 35.44 10.77
N THR A 314 6.66 36.67 11.12
CA THR A 314 7.34 37.87 10.62
C THR A 314 8.78 37.96 11.11
N PHE A 315 9.06 37.48 12.33
CA PHE A 315 10.42 37.37 12.84
C PHE A 315 11.25 36.38 12.01
N ALA A 316 10.70 35.21 11.66
CA ALA A 316 11.35 34.25 10.75
C ALA A 316 11.64 34.86 9.36
N ILE A 317 10.70 35.62 8.80
CA ILE A 317 10.87 36.29 7.50
C ILE A 317 11.97 37.36 7.57
N ILE A 318 12.00 38.16 8.63
CA ILE A 318 13.04 39.17 8.84
C ILE A 318 14.42 38.51 8.96
N LEU A 319 14.54 37.41 9.70
CA LEU A 319 15.79 36.65 9.81
C LEU A 319 16.23 36.04 8.48
N ALA A 320 15.29 35.52 7.68
CA ALA A 320 15.59 35.02 6.34
C ALA A 320 16.08 36.15 5.41
N ALA A 321 15.53 37.35 5.53
CA ALA A 321 16.02 38.52 4.79
C ALA A 321 17.42 38.97 5.25
N ILE A 322 17.68 38.93 6.56
CA ILE A 322 19.01 39.20 7.13
C ILE A 322 20.04 38.20 6.60
N ARG A 323 19.69 36.90 6.57
CA ARG A 323 20.53 35.85 5.96
C ARG A 323 20.90 36.18 4.51
N ALA A 324 19.95 36.68 3.71
CA ALA A 324 20.21 37.02 2.32
C ALA A 324 21.05 38.30 2.14
N ALA A 325 21.01 39.22 3.11
CA ALA A 325 21.66 40.52 3.02
C ALA A 325 23.09 40.56 3.57
N TRP A 326 23.48 39.60 4.42
CA TRP A 326 24.77 39.61 5.13
C TRP A 326 25.74 38.56 4.57
N GLN A 327 27.02 38.92 4.47
CA GLN A 327 28.08 38.05 3.92
C GLN A 327 28.95 37.37 4.99
N GLN A 328 28.65 37.55 6.28
CA GLN A 328 29.43 36.95 7.36
C GLN A 328 28.91 35.55 7.71
N ASN A 329 29.77 34.54 7.61
CA ASN A 329 29.43 33.12 7.85
C ASN A 329 28.75 32.87 9.20
N PHE A 330 29.24 33.50 10.27
CA PHE A 330 28.65 33.37 11.61
C PHE A 330 27.19 33.83 11.67
N ILE A 331 26.88 34.98 11.05
CA ILE A 331 25.53 35.55 11.03
C ILE A 331 24.59 34.69 10.18
N ILE A 332 25.08 34.15 9.07
CA ILE A 332 24.33 33.23 8.20
C ILE A 332 23.93 31.98 8.99
N MET A 333 24.89 31.32 9.65
CA MET A 333 24.66 30.15 10.49
C MET A 333 23.66 30.44 11.63
N ALA A 334 23.89 31.50 12.41
CA ALA A 334 23.02 31.83 13.55
C ALA A 334 21.58 32.18 13.09
N SER A 335 21.44 32.87 11.95
CA SER A 335 20.14 33.20 11.38
C SER A 335 19.41 31.96 10.86
N GLU A 336 20.14 30.99 10.28
CA GLU A 336 19.57 29.72 9.82
C GLU A 336 18.93 28.92 10.96
N LEU A 337 19.67 28.72 12.05
CA LEU A 337 19.15 28.03 13.23
C LEU A 337 17.93 28.74 13.85
N LEU A 338 17.93 30.07 13.88
CA LEU A 338 16.80 30.84 14.38
C LEU A 338 15.58 30.78 13.47
N VAL A 339 15.77 30.70 12.15
CA VAL A 339 14.67 30.56 11.20
C VAL A 339 14.01 29.18 11.36
N GLU A 340 14.79 28.11 11.45
CA GLU A 340 14.27 26.76 11.70
C GLU A 340 13.44 26.70 13.00
N TYR A 341 13.97 27.31 14.06
CA TYR A 341 13.26 27.41 15.33
C TYR A 341 11.99 28.25 15.26
N ALA A 342 12.05 29.44 14.64
CA ALA A 342 10.89 30.30 14.52
C ALA A 342 9.79 29.61 13.70
N TRP A 343 10.14 28.79 12.71
CA TRP A 343 9.19 27.94 12.01
C TRP A 343 8.57 26.88 12.92
N LEU A 344 9.38 26.16 13.69
CA LEU A 344 8.91 25.16 14.65
C LEU A 344 7.91 25.77 15.65
N LEU A 345 8.31 26.87 16.28
CA LEU A 345 7.46 27.61 17.21
C LEU A 345 6.19 28.10 16.52
N GLY A 346 6.32 28.68 15.32
CA GLY A 346 5.20 29.16 14.53
C GLY A 346 4.16 28.06 14.27
N VAL A 347 4.61 26.85 13.91
CA VAL A 347 3.75 25.69 13.68
C VAL A 347 3.00 25.29 14.95
N ILE A 348 3.67 25.26 16.12
CA ILE A 348 3.02 24.98 17.40
C ILE A 348 1.93 26.02 17.70
N LEU A 349 2.24 27.31 17.60
CA LEU A 349 1.28 28.38 17.92
C LEU A 349 0.10 28.41 16.95
N ILE A 350 0.35 28.20 15.64
CA ILE A 350 -0.71 28.13 14.62
C ILE A 350 -1.60 26.90 14.84
N SER A 351 -1.01 25.74 15.16
CA SER A 351 -1.79 24.52 15.46
C SER A 351 -2.74 24.74 16.64
N LEU A 352 -2.25 25.31 17.75
CA LEU A 352 -3.09 25.64 18.90
C LEU A 352 -4.18 26.67 18.57
N LEU A 353 -3.87 27.66 17.74
CA LEU A 353 -4.82 28.70 17.33
C LEU A 353 -6.00 28.14 16.50
N ILE A 354 -5.70 27.20 15.60
CA ILE A 354 -6.68 26.54 14.73
C ILE A 354 -7.53 25.54 15.52
N ARG A 355 -6.89 24.73 16.38
CA ARG A 355 -7.55 23.61 17.06
C ARG A 355 -8.37 24.02 18.29
N LEU A 356 -7.93 25.03 19.05
CA LEU A 356 -8.57 25.41 20.32
C LEU A 356 -9.62 26.53 20.14
N ASP A 357 -10.68 26.45 20.93
CA ASP A 357 -11.73 27.48 20.98
C ASP A 357 -11.27 28.74 21.73
N ALA A 358 -11.99 29.85 21.56
CA ALA A 358 -11.65 31.13 22.18
C ALA A 358 -11.60 31.08 23.72
N SER A 359 -12.40 30.21 24.35
CA SER A 359 -12.38 29.96 25.81
C SER A 359 -11.19 29.09 26.24
N GLN A 360 -10.76 28.16 25.38
CA GLN A 360 -9.72 27.16 25.68
C GLN A 360 -8.30 27.66 25.35
N ILE A 361 -8.18 28.56 24.39
CA ILE A 361 -6.88 29.03 23.85
C ILE A 361 -5.96 29.58 24.94
N LYS A 362 -6.50 30.33 25.90
CA LYS A 362 -5.72 30.90 27.02
C LYS A 362 -5.10 29.81 27.89
N SER A 363 -5.85 28.74 28.15
CA SER A 363 -5.38 27.59 28.92
C SER A 363 -4.35 26.80 28.12
N GLY A 364 -4.62 26.52 26.85
CA GLY A 364 -3.71 25.79 25.95
C GLY A 364 -2.34 26.44 25.84
N PHE A 365 -2.27 27.73 25.49
CA PHE A 365 -0.99 28.45 25.37
C PHE A 365 -0.21 28.47 26.69
N ARG A 366 -0.89 28.62 27.83
CA ARG A 366 -0.23 28.60 29.15
C ARG A 366 0.44 27.25 29.42
N ILE A 367 -0.23 26.14 29.08
CA ILE A 367 0.30 24.80 29.34
C ILE A 367 1.55 24.50 28.50
N TYR A 368 1.61 24.96 27.26
CA TYR A 368 2.79 24.79 26.39
C TYR A 368 3.89 25.83 26.61
N PHE A 369 3.63 26.91 27.36
CA PHE A 369 4.59 28.00 27.54
C PHE A 369 5.91 27.59 28.23
N PRO A 370 5.93 26.76 29.30
CA PRO A 370 7.18 26.28 29.89
C PRO A 370 8.07 25.51 28.89
N LEU A 371 7.45 24.79 27.95
CA LEU A 371 8.15 24.06 26.89
C LEU A 371 8.75 25.01 25.85
N VAL A 372 8.02 26.05 25.44
CA VAL A 372 8.55 27.09 24.55
C VAL A 372 9.74 27.82 25.18
N VAL A 373 9.68 28.09 26.49
CA VAL A 373 10.75 28.80 27.22
C VAL A 373 12.01 27.95 27.32
N ILE A 374 11.90 26.66 27.69
CA ILE A 374 13.10 25.80 27.76
C ILE A 374 13.75 25.66 26.37
N ASP A 375 12.94 25.57 25.32
CA ASP A 375 13.41 25.46 23.94
C ASP A 375 14.19 26.70 23.51
N PHE A 376 13.64 27.88 23.80
CA PHE A 376 14.32 29.15 23.56
C PHE A 376 15.68 29.22 24.29
N ILE A 377 15.75 28.73 25.53
CA ILE A 377 16.99 28.68 26.32
C ILE A 377 18.01 27.73 25.67
N VAL A 378 17.60 26.52 25.28
CA VAL A 378 18.47 25.53 24.64
C VAL A 378 19.06 26.08 23.34
N ILE A 379 18.24 26.73 22.51
CA ILE A 379 18.66 27.29 21.24
C ILE A 379 19.58 28.49 21.45
N THR A 380 19.30 29.32 22.46
CA THR A 380 20.17 30.41 22.86
C THR A 380 21.55 29.89 23.29
N PHE A 381 21.61 28.78 24.04
CA PHE A 381 22.89 28.14 24.43
C PHE A 381 23.68 27.67 23.21
N ARG A 382 23.00 27.12 22.20
CA ARG A 382 23.61 26.70 20.94
C ARG A 382 24.15 27.89 20.14
N ILE A 383 23.38 28.97 19.98
CA ILE A 383 23.78 30.17 19.22
C ILE A 383 24.97 30.88 19.87
N ILE A 384 24.97 30.98 21.20
CA ILE A 384 26.05 31.61 21.98
C ILE A 384 27.27 30.68 22.12
N LEU A 385 27.12 29.41 21.71
CA LEU A 385 28.12 28.35 21.83
C LEU A 385 28.62 28.21 23.27
N ILE A 386 27.71 28.12 24.23
CA ILE A 386 28.10 28.11 25.66
C ILE A 386 29.04 26.93 25.97
N PRO A 387 30.13 27.14 26.73
CA PRO A 387 31.03 26.05 27.16
C PRO A 387 30.29 24.99 27.99
N ASN A 388 30.70 23.73 27.86
CA ASN A 388 30.01 22.61 28.52
C ASN A 388 29.95 22.75 30.06
N ASP A 389 31.02 23.26 30.68
CA ASP A 389 31.07 23.46 32.14
C ASP A 389 29.97 24.39 32.64
N LEU A 390 29.64 25.42 31.85
CA LEU A 390 28.59 26.37 32.18
C LEU A 390 27.20 25.77 31.94
N VAL A 391 27.03 24.96 30.89
CA VAL A 391 25.80 24.19 30.65
C VAL A 391 25.55 23.22 31.81
N ASN A 392 26.59 22.50 32.25
CA ASN A 392 26.51 21.54 33.36
C ASN A 392 26.11 22.17 34.68
N LEU A 393 26.48 23.44 34.89
CA LEU A 393 26.16 24.18 36.10
C LEU A 393 24.75 24.80 36.05
N ILE A 394 24.38 25.44 34.94
CA ILE A 394 23.17 26.27 34.81
C ILE A 394 21.94 25.49 34.34
N PHE A 395 22.12 24.51 33.46
CA PHE A 395 20.98 23.84 32.81
C PHE A 395 20.15 22.97 33.76
N PRO A 396 20.73 22.13 34.66
CA PRO A 396 19.95 21.30 35.59
C PRO A 396 18.94 22.05 36.47
N PRO A 397 19.28 23.19 37.13
CA PRO A 397 18.32 23.92 37.95
C PRO A 397 17.27 24.66 37.11
N VAL A 398 17.64 25.19 35.94
CA VAL A 398 16.67 25.79 34.99
C VAL A 398 15.63 24.75 34.56
N LEU A 399 16.08 23.54 34.24
CA LEU A 399 15.20 22.46 33.82
C LEU A 399 14.24 22.03 34.94
N LEU A 400 14.72 21.95 36.19
CA LEU A 400 13.88 21.67 37.35
C LEU A 400 12.78 22.74 37.51
N ILE A 401 13.15 24.02 37.41
CA ILE A 401 12.20 25.14 37.53
C ILE A 401 11.13 25.05 36.43
N CYS A 402 11.54 24.82 35.17
CA CYS A 402 10.60 24.65 34.06
C CYS A 402 9.69 23.43 34.25
N GLY A 403 10.21 22.30 34.74
CA GLY A 403 9.41 21.10 35.03
C GLY A 403 8.38 21.31 36.14
N LEU A 404 8.76 21.96 37.24
CA LEU A 404 7.85 22.33 38.32
C LEU A 404 6.80 23.36 37.86
N TRP A 405 7.22 24.30 37.02
CA TRP A 405 6.31 25.26 36.40
C TRP A 405 5.28 24.56 35.50
N GLN A 406 5.71 23.61 34.67
CA GLN A 406 4.82 22.82 33.83
C GLN A 406 3.83 22.00 34.67
N TRP A 407 4.30 21.32 35.72
CA TRP A 407 3.43 20.61 36.67
C TRP A 407 2.34 21.52 37.24
N SER A 408 2.74 22.71 37.72
CA SER A 408 1.83 23.68 38.33
C SER A 408 0.75 24.18 37.37
N VAL A 409 1.15 24.44 36.11
CA VAL A 409 0.24 24.91 35.07
C VAL A 409 -0.73 23.80 34.63
N ILE A 410 -0.24 22.57 34.43
CA ILE A 410 -1.09 21.42 34.10
C ILE A 410 -2.16 21.27 35.17
N ARG A 411 -1.80 21.21 36.46
CA ARG A 411 -2.77 21.05 37.56
C ARG A 411 -3.84 22.15 37.62
N ARG A 412 -3.52 23.36 37.15
CA ARG A 412 -4.44 24.52 37.24
C ARG A 412 -5.37 24.66 36.03
N TYR A 413 -4.96 24.22 34.84
CA TYR A 413 -5.67 24.53 33.59
C TYR A 413 -6.12 23.30 32.78
N ASN A 414 -5.92 22.08 33.29
CA ASN A 414 -6.20 20.83 32.58
C ASN A 414 -7.67 20.64 32.17
N ASP A 415 -8.61 21.16 32.96
CA ASP A 415 -10.04 20.88 32.77
C ASP A 415 -10.63 21.60 31.55
N ASN A 416 -9.94 22.64 31.05
CA ASN A 416 -10.41 23.51 29.97
C ASN A 416 -9.79 23.19 28.60
N ILE A 417 -9.14 22.03 28.43
CA ILE A 417 -8.47 21.64 27.17
C ILE A 417 -8.92 20.26 26.67
N PRO A 418 -8.81 19.98 25.35
CA PRO A 418 -9.16 18.68 24.79
C PRO A 418 -8.36 17.53 25.41
N ARG A 419 -8.99 16.36 25.57
CA ARG A 419 -8.36 15.16 26.19
C ARG A 419 -7.06 14.74 25.50
N THR A 420 -6.92 14.96 24.20
CA THR A 420 -5.69 14.67 23.46
C THR A 420 -4.53 15.55 23.92
N ASP A 421 -4.78 16.83 24.17
CA ASP A 421 -3.76 17.79 24.64
C ASP A 421 -3.40 17.56 26.10
N VAL A 422 -4.36 17.11 26.91
CA VAL A 422 -4.09 16.62 28.27
C VAL A 422 -3.04 15.50 28.23
N LEU A 423 -3.22 14.51 27.35
CA LEU A 423 -2.25 13.42 27.21
C LEU A 423 -0.87 13.92 26.77
N TYR A 424 -0.80 14.80 25.76
CA TYR A 424 0.49 15.33 25.29
C TYR A 424 1.24 16.11 26.37
N THR A 425 0.52 16.82 27.23
CA THR A 425 1.12 17.64 28.28
C THR A 425 1.63 16.79 29.44
N TYR A 426 0.94 15.70 29.79
CA TYR A 426 1.47 14.70 30.73
C TYR A 426 2.67 13.93 30.19
N ILE A 427 2.66 13.53 28.91
CA ILE A 427 3.83 12.90 28.29
C ILE A 427 5.01 13.88 28.28
N SER A 428 4.75 15.15 27.97
CA SER A 428 5.78 16.19 28.05
C SER A 428 6.34 16.33 29.46
N LEU A 429 5.50 16.33 30.50
CA LEU A 429 5.95 16.37 31.88
C LEU A 429 6.82 15.15 32.24
N LEU A 430 6.47 13.96 31.76
CA LEU A 430 7.30 12.75 31.92
C LEU A 430 8.67 12.95 31.27
N VAL A 431 8.73 13.49 30.05
CA VAL A 431 9.99 13.82 29.38
C VAL A 431 10.81 14.83 30.20
N PHE A 432 10.19 15.89 30.71
CA PHE A 432 10.88 16.84 31.59
C PHE A 432 11.48 16.18 32.82
N VAL A 433 10.73 15.31 33.50
CA VAL A 433 11.21 14.57 34.67
C VAL A 433 12.38 13.65 34.28
N ALA A 434 12.27 12.92 33.18
CA ALA A 434 13.34 12.07 32.67
C ALA A 434 14.60 12.89 32.33
N SER A 435 14.44 14.05 31.69
CA SER A 435 15.52 14.99 31.39
C SER A 435 16.19 15.53 32.66
N VAL A 436 15.43 15.91 33.70
CA VAL A 436 15.99 16.34 35.00
C VAL A 436 16.83 15.23 35.63
N ILE A 437 16.32 13.99 35.65
CA ILE A 437 17.05 12.85 36.20
C ILE A 437 18.34 12.61 35.41
N CYS A 438 18.27 12.61 34.09
CA CYS A 438 19.41 12.44 33.18
C CYS A 438 20.47 13.51 33.43
N SER A 439 20.03 14.77 33.57
CA SER A 439 20.86 15.92 33.88
C SER A 439 21.57 15.79 35.24
N TRP A 440 20.89 15.28 36.27
CA TRP A 440 21.46 15.08 37.61
C TRP A 440 22.47 13.94 37.69
N ILE A 441 22.30 12.89 36.90
CA ILE A 441 23.24 11.76 36.83
C ILE A 441 24.59 12.21 36.23
N GLY A 442 24.59 13.27 35.40
CA GLY A 442 25.79 13.79 34.72
C GLY A 442 25.68 13.81 33.20
N TYR A 443 24.54 13.40 32.62
CA TYR A 443 24.27 13.38 31.18
C TYR A 443 23.45 14.59 30.75
N THR A 444 23.97 15.79 31.00
CA THR A 444 23.30 17.07 30.71
C THR A 444 23.04 17.30 29.23
N LEU A 445 23.99 16.95 28.35
CA LEU A 445 23.83 17.08 26.90
C LEU A 445 22.80 16.08 26.36
N LEU A 446 22.77 14.86 26.88
CA LEU A 446 21.73 13.89 26.57
C LEU A 446 20.35 14.41 27.02
N SER A 447 20.27 15.07 28.17
CA SER A 447 19.05 15.74 28.62
C SER A 447 18.59 16.85 27.66
N VAL A 448 19.52 17.64 27.10
CA VAL A 448 19.20 18.66 26.08
C VAL A 448 18.66 17.99 24.81
N GLU A 449 19.32 16.93 24.35
CA GLU A 449 18.94 16.19 23.15
C GLU A 449 17.54 15.56 23.26
N VAL A 450 17.22 14.95 24.42
CA VAL A 450 15.90 14.38 24.69
C VAL A 450 14.80 15.45 24.61
N LEU A 451 15.07 16.69 25.04
CA LEU A 451 14.11 17.78 24.96
C LEU A 451 13.90 18.23 23.52
N ILE A 452 14.99 18.43 22.76
CA ILE A 452 14.92 18.79 21.34
C ILE A 452 14.11 17.74 20.57
N TRP A 453 14.41 16.46 20.81
CA TRP A 453 13.63 15.36 20.24
C TRP A 453 12.15 15.45 20.58
N TRP A 454 11.81 15.64 21.85
CA TRP A 454 10.42 15.74 22.27
C TRP A 454 9.70 16.95 21.65
N ILE A 455 10.38 18.08 21.51
CA ILE A 455 9.84 19.30 20.89
C ILE A 455 9.58 19.07 19.40
N MET A 456 10.51 18.43 18.68
CA MET A 456 10.32 18.04 17.28
C MET A 456 9.15 17.08 17.14
N GLN A 457 9.07 16.05 18.00
CA GLN A 457 7.97 15.09 18.00
C GLN A 457 6.62 15.76 18.32
N LEU A 458 6.59 16.64 19.30
CA LEU A 458 5.40 17.41 19.67
C LEU A 458 4.93 18.28 18.50
N THR A 459 5.86 18.92 17.79
CA THR A 459 5.54 19.71 16.59
C THR A 459 4.90 18.85 15.51
N CYS A 460 5.45 17.67 15.22
CA CYS A 460 4.85 16.73 14.28
C CYS A 460 3.45 16.28 14.73
N ILE A 461 3.28 15.88 16.00
CA ILE A 461 1.98 15.47 16.55
C ILE A 461 0.95 16.61 16.46
N LEU A 462 1.33 17.82 16.86
CA LEU A 462 0.46 19.00 16.81
C LEU A 462 0.08 19.37 15.37
N THR A 463 0.98 19.17 14.42
CA THR A 463 0.70 19.40 12.99
C THR A 463 -0.28 18.36 12.45
N ILE A 464 -0.03 17.08 12.72
CA ILE A 464 -0.89 15.97 12.26
C ILE A 464 -2.29 16.09 12.87
N THR A 465 -2.39 16.39 14.16
CA THR A 465 -3.68 16.59 14.83
C THR A 465 -4.41 17.83 14.32
N CYS A 466 -3.69 18.91 13.99
CA CYS A 466 -4.29 20.09 13.34
C CYS A 466 -4.89 19.72 11.98
N ILE A 467 -4.16 18.98 11.14
CA ILE A 467 -4.66 18.55 9.81
C ILE A 467 -5.83 17.58 9.98
N HIS A 468 -5.73 16.64 10.93
CA HIS A 468 -6.80 15.70 11.25
C HIS A 468 -8.11 16.41 11.59
N ASP A 469 -8.02 17.44 12.43
CA ASP A 469 -9.17 18.19 12.89
C ASP A 469 -9.76 19.11 11.80
N LEU A 470 -8.90 19.72 10.97
CA LEU A 470 -9.33 20.46 9.77
C LEU A 470 -10.08 19.56 8.78
N LEU A 471 -9.57 18.35 8.53
CA LEU A 471 -10.21 17.37 7.64
C LEU A 471 -11.53 16.86 8.22
N ARG A 472 -11.62 16.65 9.53
CA ARG A 472 -12.86 16.28 10.20
C ARG A 472 -13.95 17.33 10.01
N ASN A 473 -13.63 18.60 10.26
CA ASN A 473 -14.58 19.71 10.06
C ASN A 473 -15.03 19.84 8.60
N TYR A 474 -14.10 19.63 7.67
CA TYR A 474 -14.40 19.67 6.24
C TYR A 474 -15.39 18.55 5.84
N ALA A 475 -15.23 17.35 6.40
CA ALA A 475 -16.12 16.22 6.16
C ALA A 475 -17.51 16.38 6.79
N GLU A 476 -17.59 16.90 8.01
CA GLU A 476 -18.86 17.17 8.70
C GLU A 476 -19.69 18.21 7.90
N ARG A 477 -19.05 19.22 7.32
CA ARG A 477 -19.73 20.26 6.52
C ARG A 477 -20.27 19.78 5.18
N LEU A 478 -19.56 18.86 4.53
CA LEU A 478 -19.98 18.29 3.25
C LEU A 478 -20.83 17.02 3.40
N ASP A 479 -21.21 16.71 4.64
CA ASP A 479 -21.95 15.53 5.06
C ASP A 479 -21.41 14.24 4.43
N TYR A 480 -20.10 14.03 4.55
CA TYR A 480 -19.44 12.85 3.98
C TYR A 480 -19.90 11.53 4.61
N ALA A 481 -20.57 11.58 5.77
CA ALA A 481 -21.13 10.41 6.43
C ALA A 481 -22.29 9.78 5.63
N SER A 482 -23.05 10.58 4.88
CA SER A 482 -24.17 10.09 4.07
C SER A 482 -23.79 9.69 2.65
N LYS A 483 -22.60 10.09 2.17
CA LYS A 483 -22.14 9.87 0.79
C LYS A 483 -21.56 8.46 0.57
N PRO A 484 -21.73 7.88 -0.63
CA PRO A 484 -21.17 6.58 -0.95
C PRO A 484 -19.64 6.63 -1.01
N VAL A 485 -18.99 5.50 -0.70
CA VAL A 485 -17.53 5.35 -0.64
C VAL A 485 -16.83 5.77 -1.94
N THR A 486 -17.51 5.66 -3.10
CA THR A 486 -16.98 6.06 -4.41
C THR A 486 -16.72 7.56 -4.56
N GLU A 487 -17.36 8.42 -3.77
CA GLU A 487 -17.11 9.86 -3.79
C GLU A 487 -16.12 10.29 -2.71
N VAL A 488 -16.15 9.62 -1.56
CA VAL A 488 -15.33 9.96 -0.39
C VAL A 488 -14.01 9.18 -0.30
N TRP A 489 -13.69 8.34 -1.27
CA TRP A 489 -12.49 7.47 -1.24
C TRP A 489 -11.20 8.26 -1.01
N PHE A 490 -11.03 9.42 -1.67
CA PHE A 490 -9.82 10.22 -1.53
C PHE A 490 -9.69 10.81 -0.13
N TYR A 491 -10.81 11.32 0.41
CA TYR A 491 -10.88 11.80 1.79
C TYR A 491 -10.56 10.69 2.79
N ASN A 492 -11.18 9.52 2.64
CA ASN A 492 -10.96 8.38 3.54
C ASN A 492 -9.52 7.86 3.43
N LEU A 493 -8.92 7.86 2.25
CA LEU A 493 -7.51 7.52 2.06
C LEU A 493 -6.62 8.47 2.86
N ILE A 494 -6.84 9.79 2.76
CA ILE A 494 -6.03 10.75 3.53
C ILE A 494 -6.26 10.57 5.03
N TYR A 495 -7.53 10.51 5.44
CA TYR A 495 -7.92 10.51 6.84
C TYR A 495 -7.55 9.21 7.57
N GLN A 496 -7.76 8.06 6.93
CA GLN A 496 -7.55 6.73 7.54
C GLN A 496 -6.17 6.13 7.24
N VAL A 497 -5.49 6.55 6.17
CA VAL A 497 -4.17 6.00 5.78
C VAL A 497 -3.05 7.03 5.93
N VAL A 498 -3.15 8.18 5.27
CA VAL A 498 -2.05 9.16 5.23
C VAL A 498 -1.79 9.76 6.62
N LEU A 499 -2.82 10.19 7.35
CA LEU A 499 -2.61 10.78 8.68
C LEU A 499 -2.03 9.79 9.70
N PRO A 500 -2.54 8.55 9.85
CA PRO A 500 -1.96 7.60 10.80
C PRO A 500 -0.56 7.11 10.37
N SER A 501 -0.30 6.96 9.06
CA SER A 501 1.04 6.63 8.58
C SER A 501 2.05 7.75 8.82
N LEU A 502 1.66 9.01 8.63
CA LEU A 502 2.47 10.17 9.03
C LEU A 502 2.69 10.19 10.55
N ALA A 503 1.73 9.78 11.36
CA ALA A 503 1.92 9.68 12.81
C ALA A 503 2.97 8.62 13.19
N VAL A 504 2.99 7.47 12.52
CA VAL A 504 4.04 6.45 12.72
C VAL A 504 5.40 6.97 12.24
N LEU A 505 5.46 7.57 11.06
CA LEU A 505 6.70 8.12 10.50
C LEU A 505 7.22 9.33 11.30
N SER A 506 6.34 10.07 11.98
CA SER A 506 6.72 11.24 12.76
C SER A 506 7.75 10.91 13.83
N ILE A 507 7.66 9.71 14.44
CA ILE A 507 8.61 9.25 15.47
C ILE A 507 10.00 9.07 14.88
N VAL A 508 10.10 8.45 13.70
CA VAL A 508 11.37 8.25 13.00
C VAL A 508 11.94 9.60 12.54
N LEU A 509 11.08 10.44 11.97
CA LEU A 509 11.46 11.76 11.46
C LEU A 509 11.93 12.70 12.58
N SER A 510 11.23 12.74 13.72
CA SER A 510 11.57 13.63 14.83
C SER A 510 12.88 13.26 15.49
N ILE A 511 13.16 11.96 15.67
CA ILE A 511 14.46 11.51 16.19
C ILE A 511 15.56 11.82 15.18
N TYR A 512 15.33 11.56 13.89
CA TYR A 512 16.31 11.88 12.83
C TYR A 512 16.65 13.37 12.80
N TRP A 513 15.63 14.23 12.87
CA TRP A 513 15.79 15.68 12.76
C TRP A 513 16.39 16.28 14.05
N ALA A 514 16.05 15.74 15.22
CA ALA A 514 16.72 16.10 16.47
C ALA A 514 18.19 15.67 16.47
N ALA A 515 18.47 14.44 16.03
CA ALA A 515 19.84 13.94 15.91
C ALA A 515 20.70 14.79 14.95
N ASP A 516 20.10 15.34 13.90
CA ASP A 516 20.78 16.22 12.94
C ASP A 516 21.35 17.48 13.61
N VAL A 517 20.73 17.97 14.69
CA VAL A 517 21.20 19.14 15.47
C VAL A 517 22.65 18.96 15.94
N PHE A 518 23.04 17.73 16.30
CA PHE A 518 24.40 17.36 16.70
C PHE A 518 25.12 16.51 15.65
N ASN A 519 24.63 16.50 14.40
CA ASN A 519 25.14 15.72 13.27
C ASN A 519 25.19 14.20 13.54
N LEU A 520 24.17 13.69 14.23
CA LEU A 520 23.97 12.29 14.56
C LEU A 520 22.96 11.60 13.61
N SER A 521 22.50 12.30 12.58
CA SER A 521 21.47 11.84 11.64
C SER A 521 21.85 10.53 10.93
N ASP A 522 23.09 10.43 10.44
CA ASP A 522 23.61 9.19 9.83
C ASP A 522 23.64 8.00 10.80
N THR A 523 24.07 8.25 12.05
CA THR A 523 24.13 7.21 13.08
C THR A 523 22.73 6.75 13.46
N THR A 524 21.80 7.68 13.57
CA THR A 524 20.38 7.44 13.84
C THR A 524 19.73 6.64 12.70
N TRP A 525 20.00 7.00 11.46
CA TRP A 525 19.51 6.26 10.30
C TRP A 525 20.04 4.83 10.26
N LYS A 526 21.32 4.63 10.60
CA LYS A 526 21.90 3.30 10.79
C LYS A 526 21.19 2.54 11.90
N ILE A 527 20.91 3.16 13.05
CA ILE A 527 20.17 2.50 14.15
C ILE A 527 18.76 2.06 13.69
N PHE A 528 18.07 2.86 12.90
CA PHE A 528 16.72 2.52 12.41
C PHE A 528 16.71 1.41 11.36
N THR A 529 17.73 1.37 10.50
CA THR A 529 17.82 0.43 9.38
C THR A 529 18.56 -0.87 9.74
N GLN A 530 19.51 -0.81 10.68
CA GLN A 530 20.24 -1.96 11.15
C GLN A 530 19.31 -2.94 11.86
N TYR A 531 19.54 -4.24 11.59
CA TYR A 531 18.77 -5.30 12.23
C TYR A 531 19.21 -5.45 13.69
N ILE A 532 18.32 -5.11 14.62
CA ILE A 532 18.50 -5.33 16.07
C ILE A 532 18.65 -6.81 16.35
N ILE A 533 17.79 -7.62 15.70
CA ILE A 533 17.85 -9.07 15.74
C ILE A 533 18.23 -9.52 14.34
N ASN A 534 19.40 -10.15 14.19
CA ASN A 534 19.86 -10.70 12.92
C ASN A 534 20.11 -12.21 13.08
N SER A 535 19.04 -12.99 13.02
CA SER A 535 19.11 -14.45 13.02
C SER A 535 18.92 -15.00 11.59
N ALA A 536 19.32 -16.25 11.36
CA ALA A 536 19.16 -16.89 10.05
C ALA A 536 17.68 -16.98 9.60
N ASN A 537 16.74 -17.00 10.54
CA ASN A 537 15.31 -17.21 10.28
C ASN A 537 14.44 -15.97 10.51
N PHE A 538 14.98 -14.89 11.08
CA PHE A 538 14.21 -13.70 11.44
C PHE A 538 15.14 -12.48 11.58
N LYS A 539 14.79 -11.40 10.88
CA LYS A 539 15.48 -10.11 10.94
C LYS A 539 14.52 -9.00 11.34
N LEU A 540 14.85 -8.28 12.40
CA LEU A 540 14.02 -7.20 12.93
C LEU A 540 14.79 -5.88 12.93
N SER A 541 14.27 -4.87 12.23
CA SER A 541 14.72 -3.47 12.32
C SER A 541 13.57 -2.57 12.78
N ILE A 542 13.89 -1.44 13.40
CA ILE A 542 12.88 -0.46 13.86
C ILE A 542 12.08 0.06 12.65
N PHE A 543 12.78 0.38 11.56
CA PHE A 543 12.14 0.82 10.33
C PHE A 543 11.21 -0.25 9.73
N GLY A 544 11.60 -1.53 9.78
CA GLY A 544 10.76 -2.65 9.35
C GLY A 544 9.46 -2.76 10.15
N VAL A 545 9.51 -2.52 11.46
CA VAL A 545 8.29 -2.47 12.31
C VAL A 545 7.38 -1.32 11.88
N CYS A 546 7.93 -0.13 11.64
CA CYS A 546 7.16 1.01 11.13
C CYS A 546 6.49 0.69 9.78
N GLN A 547 7.21 0.05 8.85
CA GLN A 547 6.65 -0.37 7.57
C GLN A 547 5.48 -1.34 7.73
N VAL A 548 5.59 -2.34 8.62
CA VAL A 548 4.53 -3.32 8.89
C VAL A 548 3.29 -2.66 9.48
N ILE A 549 3.45 -1.68 10.39
CA ILE A 549 2.33 -0.91 10.96
C ILE A 549 1.66 -0.05 9.87
N ILE A 550 2.44 0.61 9.01
CA ILE A 550 1.90 1.41 7.89
C ILE A 550 1.14 0.51 6.91
N LEU A 551 1.67 -0.67 6.60
CA LEU A 551 0.97 -1.65 5.78
C LEU A 551 -0.31 -2.14 6.47
N TYR A 552 -0.30 -2.38 7.78
CA TYR A 552 -1.52 -2.75 8.50
C TYR A 552 -2.63 -1.71 8.33
N ILE A 553 -2.28 -0.43 8.46
CA ILE A 553 -3.21 0.70 8.25
C ILE A 553 -3.74 0.69 6.81
N LEU A 554 -2.85 0.54 5.82
CA LEU A 554 -3.21 0.48 4.40
C LEU A 554 -4.15 -0.70 4.09
N PHE A 555 -3.81 -1.91 4.54
CA PHE A 555 -4.61 -3.11 4.32
C PHE A 555 -5.95 -3.06 5.05
N SER A 556 -6.02 -2.43 6.23
CA SER A 556 -7.29 -2.15 6.92
C SER A 556 -8.21 -1.26 6.08
N TYR A 557 -7.67 -0.20 5.46
CA TYR A 557 -8.42 0.66 4.55
C TYR A 557 -8.87 -0.07 3.28
N ILE A 558 -7.98 -0.85 2.65
CA ILE A 558 -8.31 -1.68 1.48
C ILE A 558 -9.45 -2.63 1.81
N ASN A 559 -9.38 -3.32 2.96
CA ASN A 559 -10.43 -4.23 3.43
C ASN A 559 -11.78 -3.52 3.59
N GLN A 560 -11.80 -2.36 4.25
CA GLN A 560 -13.03 -1.58 4.43
C GLN A 560 -13.63 -1.11 3.10
N THR A 561 -12.78 -0.62 2.19
CA THR A 561 -13.19 -0.10 0.88
C THR A 561 -13.73 -1.22 -0.01
N LEU A 562 -13.03 -2.34 -0.11
CA LEU A 562 -13.47 -3.50 -0.90
C LEU A 562 -14.80 -4.06 -0.36
N LYS A 563 -14.97 -4.14 0.98
CA LYS A 563 -16.24 -4.56 1.58
C LYS A 563 -17.39 -3.61 1.24
N ALA A 564 -17.15 -2.31 1.21
CA ALA A 564 -18.16 -1.32 0.85
C ALA A 564 -18.52 -1.38 -0.64
N LEU A 565 -17.53 -1.51 -1.52
CA LEU A 565 -17.76 -1.64 -2.97
C LEU A 565 -18.54 -2.91 -3.32
N LEU A 566 -18.20 -4.03 -2.69
CA LEU A 566 -18.93 -5.29 -2.88
C LEU A 566 -20.38 -5.19 -2.40
N LYS A 567 -20.63 -4.54 -1.26
CA LYS A 567 -21.99 -4.29 -0.76
C LYS A 567 -22.83 -3.54 -1.81
N ILE A 568 -22.28 -2.47 -2.39
CA ILE A 568 -22.95 -1.69 -3.43
C ILE A 568 -23.22 -2.54 -4.68
N HIS A 569 -22.26 -3.40 -5.07
CA HIS A 569 -22.43 -4.28 -6.21
C HIS A 569 -23.56 -5.30 -6.01
N PHE A 570 -23.56 -6.01 -4.88
CA PHE A 570 -24.58 -7.03 -4.61
C PHE A 570 -25.99 -6.45 -4.41
N GLU A 571 -26.12 -5.27 -3.80
CA GLU A 571 -27.40 -4.57 -3.66
C GLU A 571 -28.01 -4.13 -5.00
N LYS A 572 -27.18 -3.91 -6.03
CA LYS A 572 -27.63 -3.58 -7.39
C LYS A 572 -28.07 -4.82 -8.19
N THR A 573 -27.41 -5.96 -7.99
CA THR A 573 -27.65 -7.15 -8.81
C THR A 573 -28.86 -7.97 -8.34
N ASP A 574 -29.04 -8.18 -7.03
CA ASP A 574 -30.12 -9.05 -6.52
C ASP A 574 -30.39 -8.83 -5.02
N ARG A 575 -31.49 -8.13 -4.69
CA ARG A 575 -31.84 -7.79 -3.30
C ARG A 575 -32.24 -8.98 -2.44
N ALA A 576 -32.81 -10.03 -3.03
CA ALA A 576 -33.32 -11.18 -2.28
C ALA A 576 -32.18 -12.03 -1.70
N THR A 577 -31.06 -12.16 -2.44
CA THR A 577 -29.90 -12.95 -2.02
C THR A 577 -28.71 -12.11 -1.51
N ALA A 578 -28.83 -10.77 -1.56
CA ALA A 578 -27.74 -9.85 -1.23
C ALA A 578 -27.20 -10.03 0.20
N ALA A 579 -28.06 -10.27 1.19
CA ALA A 579 -27.63 -10.39 2.59
C ALA A 579 -26.66 -11.56 2.80
N SER A 580 -27.03 -12.76 2.32
CA SER A 580 -26.21 -13.97 2.46
C SER A 580 -24.92 -13.90 1.65
N LYS A 581 -24.98 -13.40 0.41
CA LYS A 581 -23.80 -13.19 -0.45
C LYS A 581 -22.84 -12.15 0.15
N ASN A 582 -23.36 -11.09 0.75
CA ASN A 582 -22.57 -10.07 1.41
C ASN A 582 -21.79 -10.61 2.62
N VAL A 583 -22.42 -11.42 3.47
CA VAL A 583 -21.75 -11.97 4.67
C VAL A 583 -20.63 -12.93 4.28
N MET A 584 -20.89 -13.86 3.35
CA MET A 584 -19.88 -14.81 2.88
C MET A 584 -18.69 -14.10 2.21
N THR A 585 -18.96 -13.18 1.29
CA THR A 585 -17.89 -12.49 0.54
C THR A 585 -17.06 -11.61 1.46
N LYS A 586 -17.65 -10.96 2.48
CA LYS A 586 -16.91 -10.18 3.47
C LYS A 586 -15.88 -11.03 4.23
N ASN A 587 -16.27 -12.24 4.66
CA ASN A 587 -15.37 -13.13 5.41
C ASN A 587 -14.24 -13.64 4.53
N VAL A 588 -14.54 -14.11 3.32
CA VAL A 588 -13.53 -14.59 2.36
C VAL A 588 -12.55 -13.48 1.99
N LEU A 589 -13.07 -12.29 1.67
CA LEU A 589 -12.24 -11.13 1.36
C LEU A 589 -11.33 -10.76 2.54
N GLN A 590 -11.86 -10.77 3.77
CA GLN A 590 -11.08 -10.44 4.96
C GLN A 590 -9.93 -11.43 5.18
N VAL A 591 -10.16 -12.73 4.95
CA VAL A 591 -9.10 -13.75 5.00
C VAL A 591 -8.04 -13.50 3.93
N ILE A 592 -8.43 -13.18 2.71
CA ILE A 592 -7.49 -12.90 1.61
C ILE A 592 -6.65 -11.65 1.91
N VAL A 593 -7.30 -10.54 2.25
CA VAL A 593 -6.62 -9.24 2.48
C VAL A 593 -5.66 -9.33 3.65
N TRP A 594 -6.08 -9.90 4.79
CA TRP A 594 -5.18 -10.09 5.93
C TRP A 594 -4.12 -11.17 5.71
N GLY A 595 -4.43 -12.22 4.93
CA GLY A 595 -3.46 -13.22 4.52
C GLY A 595 -2.32 -12.63 3.69
N ILE A 596 -2.64 -11.73 2.74
CA ILE A 596 -1.63 -11.01 1.95
C ILE A 596 -0.81 -10.09 2.86
N TRP A 597 -1.46 -9.31 3.72
CA TRP A 597 -0.74 -8.45 4.68
C TRP A 597 0.22 -9.27 5.56
N PHE A 598 -0.21 -10.43 6.05
CA PHE A 598 0.61 -11.33 6.86
C PHE A 598 1.83 -11.81 6.07
N ILE A 599 1.65 -12.32 4.84
CA ILE A 599 2.75 -12.77 3.98
C ILE A 599 3.75 -11.64 3.69
N VAL A 600 3.27 -10.44 3.36
CA VAL A 600 4.13 -9.27 3.11
C VAL A 600 4.89 -8.89 4.38
N SER A 601 4.25 -8.96 5.55
CA SER A 601 4.89 -8.67 6.84
C SER A 601 6.01 -9.68 7.15
N LEU A 602 5.80 -10.97 6.88
CA LEU A 602 6.84 -11.99 7.03
C LEU A 602 8.03 -11.74 6.09
N ALA A 603 7.77 -11.26 4.87
CA ALA A 603 8.80 -10.90 3.90
C ALA A 603 9.65 -9.70 4.38
N ILE A 604 9.03 -8.67 4.95
CA ILE A 604 9.75 -7.51 5.54
C ILE A 604 10.68 -7.96 6.66
N PHE A 605 10.22 -8.87 7.52
CA PHE A 605 11.05 -9.46 8.58
C PHE A 605 12.02 -10.54 8.10
N HIS A 606 12.14 -10.76 6.79
CA HIS A 606 13.03 -11.74 6.17
C HIS A 606 12.94 -13.12 6.84
N ILE A 607 11.71 -13.52 7.18
CA ILE A 607 11.49 -14.84 7.76
C ILE A 607 11.84 -15.89 6.70
N ASN A 608 12.51 -16.97 7.11
CA ASN A 608 12.86 -18.05 6.19
C ASN A 608 11.59 -18.58 5.49
N ASN A 609 11.51 -18.50 4.17
CA ASN A 609 10.30 -18.86 3.41
C ASN A 609 10.11 -20.37 3.21
N THR A 610 11.06 -21.21 3.63
CA THR A 610 10.96 -22.67 3.41
C THR A 610 9.72 -23.28 4.09
N TRP A 611 9.41 -22.88 5.33
CA TRP A 611 8.22 -23.40 6.03
C TRP A 611 6.90 -22.90 5.42
N LEU A 612 6.87 -21.67 4.88
CA LEU A 612 5.73 -21.16 4.13
C LEU A 612 5.46 -21.99 2.88
N GLY A 613 6.51 -22.48 2.21
CA GLY A 613 6.39 -23.42 1.10
C GLY A 613 5.66 -24.70 1.52
N TYR A 614 6.08 -25.32 2.64
CA TYR A 614 5.42 -26.53 3.14
C TYR A 614 3.96 -26.29 3.55
N ILE A 615 3.67 -25.19 4.24
CA ILE A 615 2.28 -24.85 4.60
C ILE A 615 1.45 -24.56 3.36
N SER A 616 2.00 -23.88 2.35
CA SER A 616 1.31 -23.60 1.10
C SER A 616 0.95 -24.90 0.36
N VAL A 617 1.86 -25.88 0.34
CA VAL A 617 1.58 -27.22 -0.21
C VAL A 617 0.45 -27.88 0.59
N GLY A 618 0.55 -27.92 1.92
CA GLY A 618 -0.48 -28.53 2.77
C GLY A 618 -1.86 -27.88 2.65
N LEU A 619 -1.93 -26.55 2.66
CA LEU A 619 -3.16 -25.78 2.45
C LEU A 619 -3.74 -26.01 1.05
N SER A 620 -2.91 -25.98 0.01
CA SER A 620 -3.36 -26.22 -1.37
C SER A 620 -3.96 -27.62 -1.52
N THR A 621 -3.27 -28.63 -0.97
CA THR A 621 -3.78 -30.01 -0.94
C THR A 621 -5.08 -30.13 -0.14
N GLY A 622 -5.15 -29.53 1.05
CA GLY A 622 -6.35 -29.55 1.89
C GLY A 622 -7.56 -28.86 1.25
N ILE A 623 -7.36 -27.69 0.64
CA ILE A 623 -8.39 -26.97 -0.13
C ILE A 623 -8.81 -27.81 -1.34
N GLY A 624 -7.86 -28.41 -2.05
CA GLY A 624 -8.14 -29.30 -3.19
C GLY A 624 -9.02 -30.49 -2.80
N PHE A 625 -8.72 -31.14 -1.67
CA PHE A 625 -9.56 -32.21 -1.14
C PHE A 625 -10.94 -31.73 -0.70
N ALA A 626 -11.03 -30.58 -0.03
CA ALA A 626 -12.32 -30.01 0.39
C ALA A 626 -13.19 -29.56 -0.79
N MET A 627 -12.58 -29.13 -1.90
CA MET A 627 -13.27 -28.72 -3.12
C MET A 627 -13.58 -29.87 -4.07
N LYS A 628 -13.12 -31.10 -3.79
CA LYS A 628 -13.26 -32.26 -4.67
C LYS A 628 -14.71 -32.46 -5.13
N ASP A 629 -15.64 -32.57 -4.20
CA ASP A 629 -17.06 -32.86 -4.49
C ASP A 629 -17.74 -31.70 -5.23
N ILE A 630 -17.29 -30.46 -5.00
CA ILE A 630 -17.82 -29.27 -5.69
C ILE A 630 -17.38 -29.30 -7.17
N LEU A 631 -16.10 -29.57 -7.43
CA LEU A 631 -15.57 -29.67 -8.79
C LEU A 631 -16.20 -30.82 -9.55
N GLU A 632 -16.42 -31.96 -8.87
CA GLU A 632 -17.13 -33.11 -9.42
C GLU A 632 -18.55 -32.76 -9.85
N ASN A 633 -19.32 -32.07 -9.00
CA ASN A 633 -20.65 -31.58 -9.33
C ASN A 633 -20.67 -30.61 -10.53
N ILE A 634 -19.69 -29.70 -10.62
CA ILE A 634 -19.57 -28.76 -11.75
C ILE A 634 -19.28 -29.52 -13.05
N TYR A 635 -18.35 -30.47 -13.03
CA TYR A 635 -18.01 -31.27 -14.19
C TYR A 635 -19.23 -32.04 -14.71
N TYR A 636 -19.97 -32.72 -13.82
CA TYR A 636 -21.19 -33.43 -14.20
C TYR A 636 -22.31 -32.48 -14.62
N GLY A 637 -22.42 -31.29 -14.04
CA GLY A 637 -23.35 -30.26 -14.49
C GLY A 637 -23.13 -29.85 -15.94
N ILE A 638 -21.88 -29.54 -16.30
CA ILE A 638 -21.50 -29.23 -17.69
C ILE A 638 -21.81 -30.42 -18.61
N SER A 639 -21.48 -31.65 -18.18
CA SER A 639 -21.76 -32.86 -18.95
C SER A 639 -23.26 -33.08 -19.21
N LEU A 640 -24.11 -32.85 -18.20
CA LEU A 640 -25.57 -32.95 -18.32
C LEU A 640 -26.12 -31.91 -19.29
N MET A 641 -25.70 -30.64 -19.15
CA MET A 641 -26.07 -29.53 -20.05
C MET A 641 -25.67 -29.80 -21.51
N MET A 642 -24.59 -30.55 -21.75
CA MET A 642 -24.05 -30.81 -23.09
C MET A 642 -24.89 -31.82 -23.92
N GLY A 643 -25.99 -32.35 -23.37
CA GLY A 643 -27.01 -33.05 -24.17
C GLY A 643 -27.46 -34.41 -23.66
N ARG A 644 -27.07 -34.81 -22.42
CA ARG A 644 -27.60 -36.04 -21.81
C ARG A 644 -29.07 -35.89 -21.40
N ILE A 645 -29.42 -34.74 -20.84
CA ILE A 645 -30.77 -34.35 -20.42
C ILE A 645 -31.03 -32.92 -20.90
N LYS A 646 -32.24 -32.64 -21.37
CA LYS A 646 -32.65 -31.28 -21.73
C LYS A 646 -33.65 -30.73 -20.72
N VAL A 647 -33.61 -29.41 -20.52
CA VAL A 647 -34.67 -28.71 -19.77
C VAL A 647 -35.99 -28.96 -20.49
N GLY A 648 -36.97 -29.48 -19.76
CA GLY A 648 -38.27 -29.91 -20.29
C GLY A 648 -38.44 -31.41 -20.51
N ASP A 649 -37.37 -32.21 -20.45
CA ASP A 649 -37.47 -33.68 -20.51
C ASP A 649 -38.21 -34.22 -19.27
N TRP A 650 -38.99 -35.28 -19.45
CA TRP A 650 -39.54 -36.07 -18.34
C TRP A 650 -38.58 -37.20 -17.99
N ILE A 651 -38.24 -37.27 -16.71
CA ILE A 651 -37.35 -38.30 -16.18
C ILE A 651 -37.96 -38.97 -14.95
N GLU A 652 -37.58 -40.23 -14.75
CA GLU A 652 -37.92 -41.02 -13.57
C GLU A 652 -36.63 -41.34 -12.81
N VAL A 653 -36.58 -40.91 -11.54
CA VAL A 653 -35.43 -41.06 -10.63
C VAL A 653 -35.98 -41.47 -9.25
N ASP A 654 -35.45 -42.55 -8.68
CA ASP A 654 -35.93 -43.11 -7.40
C ASP A 654 -37.47 -43.31 -7.37
N ASP A 655 -38.04 -43.90 -8.43
CA ASP A 655 -39.48 -44.14 -8.64
C ASP A 655 -40.36 -42.87 -8.64
N LYS A 656 -39.75 -41.69 -8.63
CA LYS A 656 -40.45 -40.40 -8.77
C LYS A 656 -40.30 -39.88 -10.19
N ARG A 657 -41.45 -39.54 -10.78
CA ARG A 657 -41.55 -38.95 -12.12
C ARG A 657 -41.66 -37.44 -12.01
N GLY A 658 -40.95 -36.74 -12.89
CA GLY A 658 -41.06 -35.29 -12.96
C GLY A 658 -40.42 -34.71 -14.21
N LYS A 659 -40.66 -33.42 -14.40
CA LYS A 659 -40.15 -32.64 -15.52
C LYS A 659 -38.92 -31.86 -15.10
N VAL A 660 -37.85 -31.91 -15.88
CA VAL A 660 -36.63 -31.14 -15.60
C VAL A 660 -36.91 -29.66 -15.81
N SER A 661 -36.86 -28.87 -14.73
CA SER A 661 -37.18 -27.44 -14.74
C SER A 661 -35.95 -26.57 -14.96
N SER A 662 -34.83 -26.88 -14.31
CA SER A 662 -33.56 -26.21 -14.56
C SER A 662 -32.36 -27.12 -14.33
N ILE A 663 -31.29 -26.89 -15.10
CA ILE A 663 -29.99 -27.52 -14.89
C ILE A 663 -29.05 -26.36 -14.53
N SER A 664 -28.47 -26.39 -13.33
CA SER A 664 -27.45 -25.46 -12.86
C SER A 664 -26.08 -26.14 -12.83
N TYR A 665 -25.01 -25.37 -12.59
CA TYR A 665 -23.65 -25.94 -12.51
C TYR A 665 -23.51 -27.02 -11.44
N THR A 666 -24.20 -26.89 -10.30
CA THR A 666 -24.05 -27.82 -9.16
C THR A 666 -25.24 -28.76 -8.96
N SER A 667 -26.43 -28.39 -9.43
CA SER A 667 -27.66 -29.15 -9.20
C SER A 667 -28.62 -29.11 -10.37
N THR A 668 -29.44 -30.16 -10.50
CA THR A 668 -30.56 -30.25 -11.43
C THR A 668 -31.87 -30.27 -10.65
N GLN A 669 -32.82 -29.44 -11.05
CA GLN A 669 -34.15 -29.36 -10.44
C GLN A 669 -35.19 -30.07 -11.30
N ILE A 670 -36.04 -30.85 -10.64
CA ILE A 670 -37.11 -31.63 -11.24
C ILE A 670 -38.41 -31.25 -10.55
N ASP A 671 -39.39 -30.81 -11.33
CA ASP A 671 -40.75 -30.56 -10.86
C ASP A 671 -41.50 -31.89 -10.89
N THR A 672 -41.84 -32.43 -9.72
CA THR A 672 -42.53 -33.71 -9.59
C THR A 672 -44.05 -33.56 -9.74
N ILE A 673 -44.73 -34.66 -10.03
CA ILE A 673 -46.19 -34.66 -10.29
C ILE A 673 -47.01 -34.22 -9.06
N ASP A 674 -46.45 -34.37 -7.85
CA ASP A 674 -47.05 -33.92 -6.59
C ASP A 674 -46.94 -32.40 -6.34
N GLY A 675 -46.32 -31.65 -7.27
CA GLY A 675 -46.15 -30.20 -7.18
C GLY A 675 -44.94 -29.76 -6.36
N SER A 676 -44.11 -30.68 -5.87
CA SER A 676 -42.85 -30.34 -5.20
C SER A 676 -41.69 -30.16 -6.19
N ILE A 677 -40.65 -29.43 -5.77
CA ILE A 677 -39.41 -29.27 -6.54
C ILE A 677 -38.34 -30.14 -5.88
N MET A 678 -37.88 -31.15 -6.60
CA MET A 678 -36.81 -32.03 -6.14
C MET A 678 -35.49 -31.59 -6.75
N ALA A 679 -34.52 -31.22 -5.90
CA ALA A 679 -33.19 -30.80 -6.32
C ALA A 679 -32.17 -31.93 -6.11
N PHE A 680 -31.53 -32.37 -7.19
CA PHE A 680 -30.44 -33.35 -7.14
C PHE A 680 -29.10 -32.65 -7.35
N GLN A 681 -28.08 -33.04 -6.59
CA GLN A 681 -26.71 -32.71 -6.95
C GLN A 681 -26.35 -33.41 -8.27
N ASN A 682 -25.62 -32.72 -9.16
CA ASN A 682 -25.34 -33.25 -10.50
C ASN A 682 -24.56 -34.57 -10.47
N SER A 683 -23.60 -34.71 -9.54
CA SER A 683 -22.87 -35.97 -9.32
C SER A 683 -23.78 -37.12 -8.91
N GLN A 684 -24.74 -36.85 -8.02
CA GLN A 684 -25.70 -37.86 -7.55
C GLN A 684 -26.64 -38.29 -8.68
N LEU A 685 -27.15 -37.34 -9.47
CA LEU A 685 -28.02 -37.64 -10.62
C LEU A 685 -27.26 -38.41 -11.71
N PHE A 686 -25.98 -38.10 -11.92
CA PHE A 686 -25.15 -38.79 -12.90
C PHE A 686 -24.76 -40.21 -12.45
N THR A 687 -24.53 -40.40 -11.16
CA THR A 687 -24.17 -41.71 -10.58
C THR A 687 -25.39 -42.63 -10.48
N LYS A 688 -26.56 -42.07 -10.20
CA LYS A 688 -27.81 -42.83 -10.17
C LYS A 688 -28.29 -43.14 -11.59
N ASN A 689 -28.87 -44.32 -11.76
CA ASN A 689 -29.59 -44.65 -12.99
C ASN A 689 -30.89 -43.85 -13.04
N TYR A 690 -31.04 -43.01 -14.05
CA TYR A 690 -32.28 -42.30 -14.35
C TYR A 690 -32.86 -42.78 -15.68
N ARG A 691 -34.20 -42.80 -15.78
CA ARG A 691 -34.88 -43.16 -17.03
C ARG A 691 -35.39 -41.89 -17.68
N ASN A 692 -34.95 -41.59 -18.89
CA ASN A 692 -35.50 -40.51 -19.68
C ASN A 692 -36.70 -41.02 -20.47
N LEU A 693 -37.88 -40.52 -20.13
CA LEU A 693 -39.16 -40.96 -20.69
C LEU A 693 -39.46 -40.25 -22.03
N THR A 694 -38.91 -39.06 -22.27
CA THR A 694 -39.21 -38.24 -23.45
C THR A 694 -38.25 -38.45 -24.62
N LYS A 695 -36.99 -38.82 -24.36
CA LYS A 695 -35.91 -38.86 -25.37
C LYS A 695 -36.09 -39.89 -26.49
N ASN A 696 -36.94 -40.90 -26.30
CA ASN A 696 -37.23 -41.91 -27.32
C ASN A 696 -38.26 -41.36 -28.34
N HIS A 697 -39.54 -41.64 -28.14
CA HIS A 697 -40.64 -41.21 -29.01
C HIS A 697 -41.82 -40.60 -28.24
N GLY A 698 -41.65 -40.24 -26.96
CA GLY A 698 -42.69 -39.60 -26.13
C GLY A 698 -43.86 -40.48 -25.68
N TYR A 699 -43.80 -41.79 -25.96
CA TYR A 699 -44.77 -42.78 -25.48
C TYR A 699 -44.07 -43.79 -24.56
N GLU A 700 -44.76 -44.25 -23.52
CA GLU A 700 -44.30 -45.33 -22.65
C GLU A 700 -45.23 -46.54 -22.73
N LEU A 701 -44.69 -47.73 -22.46
CA LEU A 701 -45.46 -48.96 -22.43
C LEU A 701 -46.21 -49.07 -21.10
N ALA A 702 -47.54 -49.00 -21.15
CA ALA A 702 -48.42 -49.29 -20.02
C ALA A 702 -48.89 -50.75 -20.10
N ILE A 703 -48.77 -51.45 -18.97
CA ILE A 703 -49.31 -52.80 -18.78
C ILE A 703 -50.44 -52.68 -17.76
N LEU A 704 -51.66 -53.00 -18.19
CA LEU A 704 -52.87 -53.00 -17.37
C LEU A 704 -53.33 -54.44 -17.18
N THR A 705 -53.81 -54.78 -15.99
CA THR A 705 -54.29 -56.15 -15.69
C THR A 705 -55.80 -56.12 -15.50
N VAL A 706 -56.50 -57.05 -16.14
CA VAL A 706 -57.97 -57.15 -16.12
C VAL A 706 -58.34 -58.60 -15.87
N GLY A 707 -59.11 -58.88 -14.83
CA GLY A 707 -59.60 -60.22 -14.51
C GLY A 707 -61.03 -60.43 -14.97
N VAL A 708 -61.34 -61.62 -15.51
CA VAL A 708 -62.71 -62.05 -15.89
C VAL A 708 -63.03 -63.41 -15.28
N ALA A 709 -64.32 -63.76 -15.15
CA ALA A 709 -64.75 -64.96 -14.47
C ALA A 709 -64.33 -66.23 -15.22
N TYR A 710 -64.01 -67.28 -14.45
CA TYR A 710 -63.75 -68.61 -14.98
C TYR A 710 -64.97 -69.12 -15.76
N GLY A 711 -64.73 -69.69 -16.96
CA GLY A 711 -65.78 -70.10 -17.89
C GLY A 711 -66.08 -69.10 -19.00
N SER A 712 -65.54 -67.89 -18.95
CA SER A 712 -65.63 -66.91 -20.06
C SER A 712 -64.78 -67.36 -21.27
N ASP A 713 -65.27 -67.15 -22.50
CA ASP A 713 -64.50 -67.44 -23.71
C ASP A 713 -63.32 -66.46 -23.84
N ALA A 714 -62.10 -66.95 -23.59
CA ALA A 714 -60.88 -66.17 -23.63
C ALA A 714 -60.59 -65.54 -25.00
N ALA A 715 -61.00 -66.17 -26.10
CA ALA A 715 -60.82 -65.61 -27.44
C ALA A 715 -61.75 -64.41 -27.66
N GLN A 716 -63.00 -64.53 -27.20
CA GLN A 716 -64.00 -63.47 -27.27
C GLN A 716 -63.62 -62.27 -26.39
N VAL A 717 -63.23 -62.52 -25.13
CA VAL A 717 -62.76 -61.48 -24.19
C VAL A 717 -61.59 -60.71 -24.77
N ARG A 718 -60.59 -61.41 -25.34
CA ARG A 718 -59.42 -60.78 -25.97
C ARG A 718 -59.82 -59.84 -27.11
N GLN A 719 -60.78 -60.25 -27.94
CA GLN A 719 -61.25 -59.45 -29.07
C GLN A 719 -61.98 -58.19 -28.59
N ILE A 720 -62.88 -58.32 -27.61
CA ILE A 720 -63.65 -57.21 -27.05
C ILE A 720 -62.73 -56.16 -26.40
N ILE A 721 -61.77 -56.61 -25.58
CA ILE A 721 -60.80 -55.72 -24.93
C ILE A 721 -59.93 -55.02 -25.99
N SER A 722 -59.45 -55.77 -26.99
CA SER A 722 -58.66 -55.21 -28.09
C SER A 722 -59.44 -54.14 -28.85
N ASP A 723 -60.69 -54.41 -29.22
CA ASP A 723 -61.54 -53.49 -29.98
C ASP A 723 -61.92 -52.24 -29.18
N ALA A 724 -62.19 -52.38 -27.87
CA ALA A 724 -62.46 -51.27 -26.97
C ALA A 724 -61.25 -50.32 -26.87
N VAL A 725 -60.07 -50.88 -26.58
CA VAL A 725 -58.83 -50.09 -26.47
C VAL A 725 -58.41 -49.53 -27.83
N ASN A 726 -58.74 -50.20 -28.95
CA ASN A 726 -58.42 -49.75 -30.30
C ASN A 726 -59.12 -48.44 -30.70
N ARG A 727 -60.30 -48.17 -30.11
CA ARG A 727 -61.12 -46.98 -30.40
C ARG A 727 -60.64 -45.72 -29.67
N LEU A 728 -59.81 -45.87 -28.64
CA LEU A 728 -59.38 -44.75 -27.80
C LEU A 728 -58.32 -43.88 -28.49
N GLY A 729 -58.43 -42.56 -28.26
CA GLY A 729 -57.48 -41.56 -28.77
C GLY A 729 -56.23 -41.40 -27.90
N CYS A 730 -56.23 -41.90 -26.66
CA CYS A 730 -55.17 -41.72 -25.66
C CYS A 730 -54.00 -42.73 -25.78
N ARG A 731 -53.77 -43.27 -26.99
CA ARG A 731 -52.69 -44.24 -27.30
C ARG A 731 -51.90 -43.85 -28.55
N ASP A 732 -50.75 -44.48 -28.75
CA ASP A 732 -50.03 -44.42 -30.03
C ASP A 732 -50.79 -45.22 -31.11
N ARG A 733 -51.36 -44.52 -32.11
CA ARG A 733 -52.12 -45.15 -33.21
C ARG A 733 -51.25 -46.00 -34.14
N ASN A 734 -49.94 -45.80 -34.13
CA ASN A 734 -49.01 -46.52 -35.00
C ASN A 734 -48.53 -47.85 -34.40
N LYS A 735 -48.86 -48.13 -33.13
CA LYS A 735 -48.42 -49.34 -32.43
C LYS A 735 -49.61 -50.19 -32.03
N GLU A 736 -49.48 -51.50 -32.24
CA GLU A 736 -50.52 -52.47 -31.92
C GLU A 736 -50.75 -52.58 -30.41
N VAL A 737 -52.02 -52.69 -30.02
CA VAL A 737 -52.42 -53.09 -28.67
C VAL A 737 -52.43 -54.61 -28.62
N LYS A 738 -51.76 -55.17 -27.61
CA LYS A 738 -51.70 -56.61 -27.39
C LYS A 738 -52.44 -56.96 -26.12
N VAL A 739 -53.43 -57.83 -26.24
CA VAL A 739 -54.16 -58.40 -25.12
C VAL A 739 -53.77 -59.86 -25.02
N VAL A 740 -53.15 -60.24 -23.91
CA VAL A 740 -52.65 -61.61 -23.67
C VAL A 740 -53.25 -62.16 -22.39
N LEU A 741 -53.68 -63.42 -22.40
CA LEU A 741 -53.99 -64.15 -21.18
C LEU A 741 -52.66 -64.33 -20.44
N SER A 742 -52.55 -63.73 -19.25
CA SER A 742 -51.31 -63.69 -18.48
C SER A 742 -51.24 -64.79 -17.45
N GLU A 743 -52.34 -65.07 -16.75
CA GLU A 743 -52.34 -65.94 -15.58
C GLU A 743 -53.75 -66.44 -15.27
N PHE A 744 -53.84 -67.66 -14.74
CA PHE A 744 -55.02 -68.19 -14.08
C PHE A 744 -54.93 -67.85 -12.59
N GLY A 745 -55.67 -66.83 -12.14
CA GLY A 745 -55.65 -66.34 -10.76
C GLY A 745 -56.48 -67.20 -9.80
N ALA A 746 -56.59 -66.80 -8.52
CA ALA A 746 -57.39 -67.54 -7.54
C ALA A 746 -58.90 -67.52 -7.89
N ASP A 747 -59.39 -66.36 -8.37
CA ASP A 747 -60.81 -66.09 -8.57
C ASP A 747 -61.15 -65.66 -10.02
N SER A 748 -60.14 -65.41 -10.86
CA SER A 748 -60.29 -64.85 -12.20
C SER A 748 -59.25 -65.33 -13.21
N ILE A 749 -59.60 -65.33 -14.49
CA ILE A 749 -58.66 -65.41 -15.61
C ILE A 749 -58.13 -64.01 -15.88
N ASN A 750 -56.82 -63.79 -15.71
CA ASN A 750 -56.20 -62.46 -15.81
C ASN A 750 -55.61 -62.21 -17.20
N PHE A 751 -56.04 -61.12 -17.82
CA PHE A 751 -55.50 -60.59 -19.07
C PHE A 751 -54.56 -59.41 -18.79
N LYS A 752 -53.44 -59.37 -19.51
CA LYS A 752 -52.57 -58.17 -19.58
C LYS A 752 -52.83 -57.44 -20.88
N VAL A 753 -53.21 -56.18 -20.75
CA VAL A 753 -53.37 -55.23 -21.86
C VAL A 753 -52.09 -54.40 -21.95
N ILE A 754 -51.37 -54.61 -23.04
CA ILE A 754 -50.10 -53.97 -23.34
C ILE A 754 -50.36 -52.88 -24.38
N VAL A 755 -50.19 -51.62 -23.98
CA VAL A 755 -50.54 -50.44 -24.79
C VAL A 755 -49.52 -49.33 -24.62
N TRP A 756 -49.20 -48.63 -25.72
CA TRP A 756 -48.32 -47.46 -25.69
C TRP A 756 -49.13 -46.20 -25.46
N VAL A 757 -48.86 -45.49 -24.35
CA VAL A 757 -49.57 -44.27 -23.95
C VAL A 757 -48.62 -43.06 -23.90
N PRO A 758 -49.10 -41.83 -24.16
CA PRO A 758 -48.26 -40.63 -24.04
C PRO A 758 -47.72 -40.48 -22.62
N VAL A 759 -46.42 -40.17 -22.49
CA VAL A 759 -45.74 -40.03 -21.18
C VAL A 759 -46.40 -38.96 -20.31
N LEU A 760 -46.81 -37.84 -20.91
CA LEU A 760 -47.39 -36.67 -20.21
C LEU A 760 -48.73 -36.95 -19.54
N THR A 761 -49.55 -37.80 -20.16
CA THR A 761 -50.93 -38.06 -19.75
C THR A 761 -51.13 -39.48 -19.26
N GLN A 762 -50.05 -40.23 -18.99
CA GLN A 762 -50.12 -41.66 -18.72
C GLN A 762 -51.12 -42.01 -17.60
N PHE A 763 -51.16 -41.25 -16.51
CA PHE A 763 -52.08 -41.51 -15.41
C PHE A 763 -53.55 -41.44 -15.87
N TYR A 764 -53.88 -40.39 -16.62
CA TYR A 764 -55.22 -40.20 -17.19
C TYR A 764 -55.54 -41.24 -18.26
N ALA A 765 -54.59 -41.54 -19.16
CA ALA A 765 -54.77 -42.52 -20.22
C ALA A 765 -55.01 -43.94 -19.66
N LYS A 766 -54.31 -44.33 -18.59
CA LYS A 766 -54.56 -45.61 -17.92
C LYS A 766 -55.98 -45.70 -17.34
N GLY A 767 -56.46 -44.63 -16.71
CA GLY A 767 -57.83 -44.55 -16.20
C GLY A 767 -58.87 -44.69 -17.30
N GLU A 768 -58.72 -43.91 -18.38
CA GLU A 768 -59.62 -43.95 -19.55
C GLU A 768 -59.65 -45.33 -20.22
N ILE A 769 -58.49 -45.99 -20.33
CA ILE A 769 -58.40 -47.34 -20.89
C ILE A 769 -59.12 -48.36 -19.99
N LEU A 770 -58.91 -48.30 -18.67
CA LEU A 770 -59.59 -49.20 -17.73
C LEU A 770 -61.12 -49.00 -17.73
N GLU A 771 -61.57 -47.75 -17.75
CA GLU A 771 -63.00 -47.41 -17.83
C GLU A 771 -63.64 -47.92 -19.13
N SER A 772 -62.96 -47.75 -20.26
CA SER A 772 -63.43 -48.27 -21.55
C SER A 772 -63.50 -49.80 -21.58
N ILE A 773 -62.51 -50.48 -20.99
CA ILE A 773 -62.52 -51.94 -20.88
C ILE A 773 -63.68 -52.40 -19.99
N TYR A 774 -63.88 -51.76 -18.84
CA TYR A 774 -64.96 -52.07 -17.92
C TYR A 774 -66.34 -51.94 -18.60
N ASN A 775 -66.57 -50.84 -19.32
CA ASN A 775 -67.82 -50.63 -20.06
C ASN A 775 -68.02 -51.67 -21.16
N ALA A 776 -66.97 -51.98 -21.93
CA ALA A 776 -67.04 -52.97 -23.00
C ALA A 776 -67.31 -54.40 -22.50
N LEU A 777 -66.74 -54.78 -21.36
CA LEU A 777 -67.01 -56.10 -20.74
C LEU A 777 -68.45 -56.20 -20.25
N ASN A 778 -68.97 -55.14 -19.61
CA ASN A 778 -70.36 -55.09 -19.14
C ASN A 778 -71.38 -55.13 -20.29
N GLU A 779 -71.13 -54.39 -21.38
CA GLU A 779 -71.98 -54.39 -22.58
C GLU A 779 -72.08 -55.77 -23.25
N ASN A 780 -71.04 -56.60 -23.10
CA ASN A 780 -70.99 -57.95 -23.66
C ASN A 780 -71.33 -59.05 -22.63
N HIS A 781 -71.87 -58.69 -21.47
CA HIS A 781 -72.25 -59.60 -20.39
C HIS A 781 -71.10 -60.52 -19.89
N ILE A 782 -69.86 -60.04 -19.95
CA ILE A 782 -68.70 -60.76 -19.40
C ILE A 782 -68.57 -60.40 -17.93
N GLU A 783 -68.67 -61.40 -17.05
CA GLU A 783 -68.59 -61.20 -15.61
C GLU A 783 -67.16 -60.88 -15.15
N ILE A 784 -67.02 -59.82 -14.36
CA ILE A 784 -65.82 -59.51 -13.59
C ILE A 784 -66.06 -60.08 -12.19
N PRO A 785 -65.37 -61.15 -11.79
CA PRO A 785 -65.73 -61.93 -10.61
C PRO A 785 -65.36 -61.16 -9.35
N PHE A 786 -66.26 -61.20 -8.37
CA PHE A 786 -65.88 -60.97 -6.98
C PHE A 786 -65.02 -62.15 -6.48
N PRO A 787 -64.27 -61.98 -5.38
CA PRO A 787 -63.53 -63.09 -4.77
C PRO A 787 -64.43 -64.31 -4.54
N GLN A 788 -64.07 -65.45 -5.12
CA GLN A 788 -64.85 -66.68 -5.10
C GLN A 788 -64.46 -67.52 -3.88
N ARG A 789 -65.43 -68.23 -3.30
CA ARG A 789 -65.19 -69.13 -2.18
C ARG A 789 -66.09 -70.35 -2.28
N ASP A 790 -65.47 -71.51 -2.38
CA ASP A 790 -66.17 -72.77 -2.20
C ASP A 790 -66.31 -73.06 -0.70
N LEU A 791 -67.55 -72.99 -0.21
CA LEU A 791 -67.90 -73.31 1.17
C LEU A 791 -68.37 -74.75 1.27
N HIS A 792 -67.50 -75.63 1.78
CA HIS A 792 -67.88 -77.00 2.07
C HIS A 792 -68.54 -77.08 3.47
N ILE A 793 -69.86 -77.07 3.52
CA ILE A 793 -70.62 -77.17 4.77
C ILE A 793 -70.63 -78.63 5.23
N ILE A 794 -69.78 -78.97 6.21
CA ILE A 794 -69.74 -80.29 6.83
C ILE A 794 -70.74 -80.29 8.00
N ALA A 795 -71.85 -81.01 7.88
CA ALA A 795 -72.81 -81.19 8.95
C ALA A 795 -72.40 -82.38 9.84
N ASP A 796 -71.84 -82.12 11.02
CA ASP A 796 -71.64 -83.16 12.05
C ASP A 796 -73.01 -83.59 12.63
N GLY A 797 -73.24 -84.90 12.63
CA GLY A 797 -74.56 -85.53 12.75
C GLY A 797 -75.41 -85.14 13.97
N LYS A 798 -76.57 -84.52 13.69
CA LYS A 798 -77.84 -84.69 14.44
C LYS A 798 -79.01 -84.64 13.44
N PRO A 799 -80.02 -85.53 13.55
CA PRO A 799 -81.14 -85.56 12.62
C PRO A 799 -82.05 -84.34 12.82
N SER A 800 -82.35 -83.65 11.72
CA SER A 800 -83.34 -82.57 11.65
C SER A 800 -84.75 -83.14 11.42
N PRO A 801 -85.84 -82.54 11.95
CA PRO A 801 -87.20 -82.92 11.60
C PRO A 801 -87.64 -82.27 10.27
N VAL A 802 -87.90 -83.14 9.29
CA VAL A 802 -88.75 -83.11 8.07
C VAL A 802 -89.69 -81.88 7.94
N ALA A 803 -89.83 -81.20 6.78
CA ALA A 803 -90.37 -81.65 5.47
C ALA A 803 -90.29 -80.51 4.38
N PRO A 804 -90.70 -80.69 3.10
CA PRO A 804 -90.44 -81.78 2.13
C PRO A 804 -90.16 -81.32 0.64
N GLU A 805 -89.58 -82.26 -0.14
CA GLU A 805 -89.78 -82.58 -1.60
C GLU A 805 -89.47 -81.54 -2.72
N LEU A 806 -88.90 -81.87 -3.89
CA LEU A 806 -88.97 -83.06 -4.74
C LEU A 806 -87.70 -83.28 -5.61
N ALA A 807 -87.31 -84.57 -5.72
CA ALA A 807 -86.88 -85.35 -6.89
C ALA A 807 -85.66 -84.99 -7.78
N THR A 808 -84.60 -85.80 -7.56
CA THR A 808 -83.51 -86.31 -8.43
C THR A 808 -84.02 -87.18 -9.61
N PRO A 809 -83.19 -87.67 -10.59
CA PRO A 809 -82.11 -88.70 -10.42
C PRO A 809 -80.82 -88.49 -11.27
N ALA A 810 -79.60 -88.75 -10.75
CA ALA A 810 -78.83 -90.02 -10.71
C ALA A 810 -78.24 -90.44 -12.09
N ALA A 811 -77.04 -91.01 -12.27
CA ALA A 811 -76.22 -91.86 -11.39
C ALA A 811 -74.78 -92.12 -11.94
N ALA A 812 -73.91 -92.59 -11.03
CA ALA A 812 -72.89 -93.67 -11.16
C ALA A 812 -71.64 -93.47 -12.05
N GLU A 813 -70.40 -93.94 -11.78
CA GLU A 813 -69.71 -94.88 -10.85
C GLU A 813 -68.19 -94.51 -10.90
N LYS A 814 -67.40 -94.40 -9.81
CA LYS A 814 -66.62 -95.41 -9.04
C LYS A 814 -65.29 -95.93 -9.71
N PRO A 815 -64.30 -96.51 -8.96
CA PRO A 815 -63.03 -95.84 -8.57
C PRO A 815 -61.74 -96.72 -8.73
N GLU A 816 -60.53 -96.23 -8.37
CA GLU A 816 -59.40 -96.99 -7.74
C GLU A 816 -58.13 -96.10 -7.57
N GLN A 817 -57.64 -95.85 -6.33
CA GLN A 817 -56.55 -96.52 -5.55
C GLN A 817 -55.11 -96.09 -5.96
N ALA A 818 -54.38 -95.35 -5.10
CA ALA A 818 -53.43 -95.78 -4.03
C ALA A 818 -51.97 -95.74 -4.59
N GLU A 819 -50.91 -95.18 -4.00
CA GLU A 819 -50.22 -95.34 -2.70
C GLU A 819 -49.21 -94.16 -2.56
N SER A 820 -49.12 -93.42 -1.45
CA SER A 820 -48.16 -93.53 -0.32
C SER A 820 -46.68 -93.72 -0.71
N GLU A 821 -45.69 -92.92 -0.29
CA GLU A 821 -45.15 -92.78 1.08
C GLU A 821 -44.10 -91.63 1.13
N GLN A 822 -44.10 -90.79 2.19
CA GLN A 822 -43.08 -90.64 3.25
C GLN A 822 -41.65 -90.24 2.78
N LYS A 823 -40.87 -89.33 3.39
CA LYS A 823 -40.80 -88.82 4.77
C LYS A 823 -39.69 -87.72 4.84
N GLN A 824 -39.85 -86.79 5.79
CA GLN A 824 -38.85 -86.25 6.76
C GLN A 824 -37.45 -85.80 6.30
N ASP A 825 -36.78 -84.81 6.89
CA ASP A 825 -36.99 -83.96 8.07
C ASP A 825 -35.94 -82.81 7.99
N LYS A 826 -36.24 -81.68 8.65
CA LYS A 826 -35.40 -80.81 9.53
C LYS A 826 -33.95 -80.47 9.10
N GLU A 827 -33.45 -79.24 9.26
CA GLU A 827 -33.68 -78.18 10.26
C GLU A 827 -33.86 -76.80 9.64
#